data_AF-A0AAD0WB44-F1
#
_entry.id   AF-A0AAD0WB44-F1
#
_cell.length_a   1.000
_cell.length_b   1.000
_cell.length_c   1.000
_cell.angle_alpha   90.00
_cell.angle_beta   90.00
_cell.angle_gamma   90.00
#
_symmetry.space_group_name_H-M   'P 1'
#
loop_
_entity.id
_entity.type
_entity.pdbx_description
1 polymer ?
#
loop_
_entity_poly.entity_id
_entity_poly.type
_entity_poly.pdbx_seq_one_letter_code
_entity_poly.pdbx_strand_id
1 'polypeptide(L)'
;MYLLNGTLNAAVDAAAALAQLQAGLPAALARPPALDAVLDCAERFAAALPQRAEALGLDAAAVDALQGFCRREALQAKVRRELGEQAFSLRRFDYRQPRFESWRPLGLVAHITPANAPLLPFMAVLESLLAGNVNWLRPSGSDQGRSARLLADFLSHDAAGVLATHVAVLPLATNQLSGLLARADAVSAWGGDAALEAIRRQVPAGCRWIAWGHRISFAYLDPAAATEADYDALADDVCRFDQQACSSPQCLLVDSEDEAVLRGAAQAMAAALARRAPAWPALQPDVQEAAEISSQLAMLRLDQSFAGVAGAVEQGEGWRVAWAQRQELAASPLFRTLQLRPAPRARLVELLLPWRTHLQSCGLIAAPEQVPALSRLLLDAGVSRLCPVGAMHDGYAGEPHDGVYALSRLTRRVSVSLRDGQLPGHATLDALPPPPAGLDALPVMDKTAFQQAEMGPAAQLFFRSGGSSGEPKLAGFSYRDYHRQMQAAADGLLAAGLDPAQDRVMNLLYGGNLYGGMLSFFTILDKLSAPQYPMGGPVDDDFSQIAHFIVSRGVNTLVGMPGTLQRLFECEEAALRAYGGVRKLFCGGEHISDGQRQFLAGFGVELIRSAMYGSVDAGPLGHACGHGRDGEFHLLADTQWLEILEQDSDRPAAPGAVGRLAFTSLAREGQPVRRYDLGDLGRWLPGRCGCGLPSPRFQLTGRHGALLRAGTIFVNPEALSAPLGLALQWLVDHAASGGDRIRVLADGDAAQVRARLLQHPMLNEVVSGGLLQLEVIATPASQFQRHPQSGKTPLVLDQRRNTEPAR
;
A
#
# COMPACT_ATOMS: atom_id res chain seq x y z
N MET A 1 -19.43 -34.03 4.13
CA MET A 1 -19.95 -32.81 4.79
C MET A 1 -19.87 -31.67 3.79
N TYR A 2 -21.01 -31.04 3.50
CA TYR A 2 -21.11 -29.91 2.59
C TYR A 2 -21.07 -28.60 3.37
N LEU A 3 -20.52 -27.54 2.78
CA LEU A 3 -20.65 -26.15 3.25
C LEU A 3 -21.37 -25.36 2.16
N LEU A 4 -22.55 -24.83 2.46
CA LEU A 4 -23.38 -24.07 1.52
C LEU A 4 -23.86 -22.80 2.22
N ASN A 5 -23.55 -21.62 1.66
CA ASN A 5 -23.94 -20.32 2.21
C ASN A 5 -23.64 -20.18 3.73
N GLY A 6 -22.44 -20.59 4.15
CA GLY A 6 -22.01 -20.56 5.56
C GLY A 6 -22.58 -21.67 6.46
N THR A 7 -23.45 -22.55 5.96
CA THR A 7 -24.06 -23.62 6.76
C THR A 7 -23.48 -24.99 6.44
N LEU A 8 -23.14 -25.77 7.48
CA LEU A 8 -22.70 -27.15 7.36
C LEU A 8 -23.89 -28.09 7.17
N ASN A 9 -23.80 -28.99 6.20
CA ASN A 9 -24.86 -29.95 5.89
C ASN A 9 -24.27 -31.37 5.76
N ALA A 10 -24.79 -32.31 6.55
CA ALA A 10 -24.31 -33.69 6.60
C ALA A 10 -24.86 -34.57 5.46
N ALA A 11 -26.12 -34.34 5.07
CA ALA A 11 -26.82 -35.10 4.03
C ALA A 11 -27.48 -34.13 3.04
N VAL A 12 -26.85 -33.97 1.88
CA VAL A 12 -27.40 -33.17 0.76
C VAL A 12 -27.18 -33.96 -0.52
N ASP A 13 -28.19 -33.98 -1.39
CA ASP A 13 -28.02 -34.46 -2.75
C ASP A 13 -27.08 -33.52 -3.52
N ALA A 14 -26.05 -34.09 -4.15
CA ALA A 14 -25.02 -33.31 -4.83
C ALA A 14 -25.57 -32.44 -5.97
N ALA A 15 -26.55 -32.95 -6.71
CA ALA A 15 -27.16 -32.23 -7.82
C ALA A 15 -28.02 -31.06 -7.31
N ALA A 16 -28.79 -31.28 -6.24
CA ALA A 16 -29.55 -30.23 -5.57
C ALA A 16 -28.65 -29.11 -5.00
N ALA A 17 -27.54 -29.48 -4.35
CA ALA A 17 -26.56 -28.53 -3.85
C ALA A 17 -25.97 -27.66 -4.97
N LEU A 18 -25.54 -28.28 -6.08
CA LEU A 18 -25.02 -27.57 -7.24
C LEU A 18 -26.07 -26.66 -7.88
N ALA A 19 -27.31 -27.14 -8.03
CA ALA A 19 -28.41 -26.33 -8.59
C ALA A 19 -28.68 -25.08 -7.73
N GLN A 20 -28.68 -25.22 -6.40
CA GLN A 20 -28.83 -24.10 -5.47
C GLN A 20 -27.70 -23.07 -5.64
N LEU A 21 -26.45 -23.53 -5.67
CA LEU A 21 -25.30 -22.63 -5.83
C LEU A 21 -25.31 -21.94 -7.20
N GLN A 22 -25.66 -22.66 -8.26
CA GLN A 22 -25.78 -22.11 -9.61
C GLN A 22 -26.88 -21.04 -9.71
N ALA A 23 -28.01 -21.22 -9.01
CA ALA A 23 -29.07 -20.23 -8.97
C ALA A 23 -28.63 -18.93 -8.25
N GLY A 24 -27.82 -19.04 -7.20
CA GLY A 24 -27.29 -17.89 -6.45
C GLY A 24 -26.10 -17.19 -7.10
N LEU A 25 -25.39 -17.87 -8.02
CA LEU A 25 -24.13 -17.40 -8.59
C LEU A 25 -24.19 -15.99 -9.22
N PRO A 26 -25.20 -15.61 -10.03
CA PRO A 26 -25.27 -14.27 -10.60
C PRO A 26 -25.29 -13.15 -9.56
N ALA A 27 -25.96 -13.37 -8.42
CA ALA A 27 -26.08 -12.38 -7.36
C ALA A 27 -24.78 -12.23 -6.55
N ALA A 28 -23.99 -13.31 -6.43
CA ALA A 28 -22.65 -13.28 -5.83
C ALA A 28 -21.66 -12.57 -6.76
N LEU A 29 -21.64 -12.92 -8.06
CA LEU A 29 -20.75 -12.28 -9.05
C LEU A 29 -21.00 -10.77 -9.20
N ALA A 30 -22.24 -10.32 -9.03
CA ALA A 30 -22.59 -8.90 -9.08
C ALA A 30 -22.06 -8.09 -7.87
N ARG A 31 -21.66 -8.75 -6.79
CA ARG A 31 -21.25 -8.11 -5.52
C ARG A 31 -20.01 -8.79 -4.94
N PRO A 32 -18.85 -8.66 -5.61
CA PRO A 32 -17.60 -9.20 -5.07
C PRO A 32 -17.32 -8.59 -3.68
N PRO A 33 -16.76 -9.37 -2.75
CA PRO A 33 -16.49 -8.89 -1.40
C PRO A 33 -15.42 -7.79 -1.45
N ALA A 34 -15.59 -6.75 -0.62
CA ALA A 34 -14.56 -5.75 -0.42
C ALA A 34 -13.33 -6.38 0.25
N LEU A 35 -12.13 -5.97 -0.16
CA LEU A 35 -10.88 -6.47 0.40
C LEU A 35 -10.83 -6.32 1.92
N ASP A 36 -11.23 -5.17 2.46
CA ASP A 36 -11.24 -4.93 3.91
C ASP A 36 -12.18 -5.88 4.66
N ALA A 37 -13.32 -6.28 4.07
CA ALA A 37 -14.22 -7.25 4.71
C ALA A 37 -13.55 -8.63 4.86
N VAL A 38 -12.75 -9.05 3.87
CA VAL A 38 -11.98 -10.30 3.93
C VAL A 38 -10.86 -10.20 4.96
N LEU A 39 -10.11 -9.09 4.97
CA LEU A 39 -9.02 -8.85 5.93
C LEU A 39 -9.53 -8.81 7.36
N ASP A 40 -10.61 -8.09 7.62
CA ASP A 40 -11.22 -7.97 8.94
C ASP A 40 -11.75 -9.32 9.45
N CYS A 41 -12.31 -10.13 8.55
CA CYS A 41 -12.76 -11.50 8.88
C CYS A 41 -11.58 -12.41 9.24
N ALA A 42 -10.50 -12.37 8.44
CA ALA A 42 -9.29 -13.15 8.68
C ALA A 42 -8.60 -12.77 10.00
N GLU A 43 -8.54 -11.48 10.32
CA GLU A 43 -7.96 -10.99 11.57
C GLU A 43 -8.75 -11.46 12.78
N ARG A 44 -10.09 -11.35 12.76
CA ARG A 44 -10.96 -11.87 13.83
C ARG A 44 -10.84 -13.38 14.00
N PHE A 45 -10.79 -14.12 12.89
CA PHE A 45 -10.59 -15.57 12.90
C PHE A 45 -9.22 -15.95 13.49
N ALA A 46 -8.15 -15.28 13.08
CA ALA A 46 -6.80 -15.53 13.61
C ALA A 46 -6.71 -15.28 15.13
N ALA A 47 -7.39 -14.24 15.62
CA ALA A 47 -7.44 -13.91 17.04
C ALA A 47 -8.21 -14.96 17.86
N ALA A 48 -9.25 -15.58 17.30
CA ALA A 48 -10.07 -16.60 17.94
C ALA A 48 -9.53 -18.04 17.80
N LEU A 49 -8.55 -18.26 16.93
CA LEU A 49 -8.08 -19.60 16.57
C LEU A 49 -7.53 -20.41 17.76
N PRO A 50 -6.77 -19.85 18.71
CA PRO A 50 -6.25 -20.61 19.86
C PRO A 50 -7.35 -21.22 20.72
N GLN A 51 -8.47 -20.52 20.92
CA GLN A 51 -9.60 -21.03 21.71
C GLN A 51 -10.43 -22.07 20.94
N ARG A 52 -10.25 -22.16 19.62
CA ARG A 52 -11.05 -23.02 18.73
C ARG A 52 -10.28 -24.21 18.18
N ALA A 53 -8.96 -24.27 18.42
CA ALA A 53 -8.07 -25.31 17.90
C ALA A 53 -8.56 -26.73 18.17
N GLU A 54 -8.98 -27.01 19.42
CA GLU A 54 -9.48 -28.34 19.82
C GLU A 54 -10.75 -28.72 19.05
N ALA A 55 -11.73 -27.82 18.96
CA ALA A 55 -12.98 -28.03 18.25
C ALA A 55 -12.79 -28.25 16.73
N LEU A 56 -11.72 -27.67 16.17
CA LEU A 56 -11.34 -27.81 14.77
C LEU A 56 -10.36 -28.98 14.53
N GLY A 57 -9.89 -29.64 15.58
CA GLY A 57 -8.89 -30.71 15.52
C GLY A 57 -7.56 -30.23 14.93
N LEU A 58 -7.10 -29.03 15.31
CA LEU A 58 -5.84 -28.45 14.87
C LEU A 58 -4.76 -28.66 15.94
N ASP A 59 -3.57 -29.06 15.53
CA ASP A 59 -2.39 -29.06 16.39
C ASP A 59 -1.77 -27.65 16.49
N ALA A 60 -0.79 -27.48 17.38
CA ALA A 60 -0.13 -26.20 17.61
C ALA A 60 0.53 -25.63 16.34
N ALA A 61 1.18 -26.49 15.54
CA ALA A 61 1.84 -26.06 14.30
C ALA A 61 0.83 -25.55 13.26
N ALA A 62 -0.33 -26.20 13.16
CA ALA A 62 -1.41 -25.77 12.29
C ALA A 62 -2.05 -24.45 12.75
N VAL A 63 -2.20 -24.25 14.05
CA VAL A 63 -2.68 -22.98 14.63
C VAL A 63 -1.69 -21.86 14.30
N ASP A 64 -0.40 -22.05 14.57
CA ASP A 64 0.63 -21.04 14.29
C ASP A 64 0.69 -20.68 12.79
N ALA A 65 0.63 -21.69 11.91
CA ALA A 65 0.61 -21.47 10.47
C ALA A 65 -0.61 -20.66 10.00
N LEU A 66 -1.80 -21.02 10.47
CA LEU A 66 -3.04 -20.30 10.13
C LEU A 66 -3.08 -18.89 10.73
N GLN A 67 -2.62 -18.70 11.97
CA GLN A 67 -2.52 -17.38 12.57
C GLN A 67 -1.57 -16.50 11.78
N GLY A 68 -0.36 -16.99 11.47
CA GLY A 68 0.61 -16.26 10.66
C GLY A 68 0.07 -15.90 9.28
N PHE A 69 -0.62 -16.82 8.62
CA PHE A 69 -1.22 -16.61 7.30
C PHE A 69 -2.37 -15.59 7.31
N CYS A 70 -3.25 -15.65 8.31
CA CYS A 70 -4.44 -14.79 8.41
C CYS A 70 -4.17 -13.39 8.97
N ARG A 71 -2.93 -13.05 9.38
CA ARG A 71 -2.58 -11.71 9.85
C ARG A 71 -2.86 -10.67 8.77
N ARG A 72 -3.51 -9.57 9.17
CA ARG A 72 -3.86 -8.46 8.28
C ARG A 72 -2.65 -7.94 7.52
N GLU A 73 -1.53 -7.73 8.20
CA GLU A 73 -0.30 -7.22 7.59
C GLU A 73 0.26 -8.18 6.54
N ALA A 74 0.21 -9.49 6.80
CA ALA A 74 0.70 -10.53 5.89
C ALA A 74 -0.14 -10.58 4.61
N LEU A 75 -1.47 -10.59 4.76
CA LEU A 75 -2.41 -10.59 3.62
C LEU A 75 -2.33 -9.30 2.81
N GLN A 76 -2.23 -8.14 3.47
CA GLN A 76 -2.02 -6.86 2.79
C GLN A 76 -0.68 -6.80 2.06
N ALA A 77 0.41 -7.27 2.68
CA ALA A 77 1.72 -7.34 2.04
C ALA A 77 1.66 -8.23 0.79
N LYS A 78 0.95 -9.35 0.86
CA LYS A 78 0.73 -10.25 -0.27
C LYS A 78 -0.04 -9.58 -1.41
N VAL A 79 -1.21 -8.99 -1.15
CA VAL A 79 -1.99 -8.27 -2.17
C VAL A 79 -1.15 -7.19 -2.84
N ARG A 80 -0.41 -6.39 -2.06
CA ARG A 80 0.40 -5.30 -2.59
C ARG A 80 1.57 -5.78 -3.43
N ARG A 81 2.25 -6.84 -3.00
CA ARG A 81 3.38 -7.39 -3.73
C ARG A 81 2.95 -8.07 -5.03
N GLU A 82 1.81 -8.76 -5.02
CA GLU A 82 1.32 -9.51 -6.16
C GLU A 82 0.53 -8.67 -7.16
N LEU A 83 -0.21 -7.64 -6.69
CA LEU A 83 -1.15 -6.86 -7.51
C LEU A 83 -0.92 -5.33 -7.49
N GLY A 84 -0.15 -4.81 -6.52
CA GLY A 84 0.11 -3.37 -6.32
C GLY A 84 -0.72 -2.70 -5.20
N GLU A 85 -0.36 -1.46 -4.81
CA GLU A 85 -0.94 -0.73 -3.65
C GLU A 85 -2.46 -0.44 -3.76
N GLN A 86 -2.98 -0.20 -4.97
CA GLN A 86 -4.40 0.08 -5.21
C GLN A 86 -4.97 -0.87 -6.28
N ALA A 87 -4.70 -2.16 -6.11
CA ALA A 87 -4.97 -3.20 -7.12
C ALA A 87 -6.38 -3.14 -7.74
N PHE A 88 -7.40 -2.92 -6.92
CA PHE A 88 -8.82 -2.97 -7.32
C PHE A 88 -9.43 -1.60 -7.66
N SER A 89 -8.63 -0.54 -7.63
CA SER A 89 -9.02 0.80 -8.09
C SER A 89 -8.99 0.84 -9.62
N LEU A 90 -10.02 1.37 -10.26
CA LEU A 90 -10.08 1.59 -11.71
C LEU A 90 -9.54 2.98 -12.02
N ARG A 91 -8.22 3.06 -12.12
CA ARG A 91 -7.49 4.33 -12.16
C ARG A 91 -6.63 4.49 -13.40
N ARG A 92 -6.29 5.74 -13.72
CA ARG A 92 -5.31 6.06 -14.76
C ARG A 92 -3.95 5.51 -14.35
N PHE A 93 -3.31 4.82 -15.28
CA PHE A 93 -1.90 4.42 -15.16
C PHE A 93 -0.96 5.44 -15.80
N ASP A 94 -1.51 6.33 -16.63
CA ASP A 94 -0.83 7.49 -17.21
C ASP A 94 -1.83 8.66 -17.29
N TYR A 95 -1.52 9.76 -16.61
CA TYR A 95 -2.40 10.92 -16.52
C TYR A 95 -2.62 11.65 -17.85
N ARG A 96 -1.72 11.45 -18.81
CA ARG A 96 -1.74 12.10 -20.14
C ARG A 96 -2.79 11.51 -21.07
N GLN A 97 -3.40 10.39 -20.70
CA GLN A 97 -4.40 9.70 -21.51
C GLN A 97 -5.65 9.35 -20.69
N PRO A 98 -6.86 9.37 -21.30
CA PRO A 98 -8.10 9.01 -20.64
C PRO A 98 -8.32 7.49 -20.59
N ARG A 99 -7.30 6.75 -20.13
CA ARG A 99 -7.31 5.28 -20.05
C ARG A 99 -7.13 4.83 -18.61
N PHE A 100 -7.96 3.89 -18.18
CA PHE A 100 -8.02 3.39 -16.82
C PHE A 100 -7.81 1.89 -16.83
N GLU A 101 -7.10 1.36 -15.84
CA GLU A 101 -6.90 -0.07 -15.68
C GLU A 101 -7.09 -0.50 -14.22
N SER A 102 -7.46 -1.76 -14.02
CA SER A 102 -7.67 -2.33 -12.68
C SER A 102 -7.46 -3.85 -12.71
N TRP A 103 -7.20 -4.43 -11.55
CA TRP A 103 -7.41 -5.86 -11.34
C TRP A 103 -8.87 -6.11 -10.97
N ARG A 104 -9.44 -7.20 -11.49
CA ARG A 104 -10.78 -7.69 -11.14
C ARG A 104 -10.74 -9.19 -10.84
N PRO A 105 -11.67 -9.70 -10.02
CA PRO A 105 -11.86 -11.13 -9.87
C PRO A 105 -12.11 -11.81 -11.22
N LEU A 106 -11.75 -13.09 -11.29
CA LEU A 106 -12.12 -13.94 -12.42
C LEU A 106 -13.61 -14.23 -12.41
N GLY A 107 -14.19 -14.45 -11.24
CA GLY A 107 -15.58 -14.86 -11.08
C GLY A 107 -15.66 -16.10 -10.19
N LEU A 108 -16.17 -17.20 -10.73
CA LEU A 108 -16.21 -18.50 -10.04
C LEU A 108 -14.90 -19.26 -10.22
N VAL A 109 -14.21 -19.54 -9.12
CA VAL A 109 -13.03 -20.39 -9.05
C VAL A 109 -13.38 -21.72 -8.40
N ALA A 110 -13.21 -22.82 -9.14
CA ALA A 110 -13.28 -24.16 -8.60
C ALA A 110 -11.91 -24.61 -8.10
N HIS A 111 -11.81 -25.01 -6.83
CA HIS A 111 -10.57 -25.46 -6.21
C HIS A 111 -10.59 -26.98 -6.04
N ILE A 112 -9.54 -27.68 -6.48
CA ILE A 112 -9.40 -29.14 -6.33
C ILE A 112 -8.08 -29.45 -5.64
N THR A 113 -8.14 -29.88 -4.38
CA THR A 113 -6.95 -29.99 -3.51
C THR A 113 -6.55 -31.44 -3.21
N PRO A 114 -5.28 -31.69 -2.84
CA PRO A 114 -4.75 -33.02 -2.62
C PRO A 114 -4.98 -33.49 -1.18
N ALA A 115 -4.63 -34.75 -0.89
CA ALA A 115 -4.81 -35.36 0.43
C ALA A 115 -3.71 -34.97 1.46
N ASN A 116 -2.51 -34.68 0.97
CA ASN A 116 -1.29 -34.57 1.77
C ASN A 116 -0.99 -33.16 2.30
N ALA A 117 -1.87 -32.18 2.03
CA ALA A 117 -1.71 -30.79 2.46
C ALA A 117 -2.97 -30.32 3.21
N PRO A 118 -3.10 -30.55 4.53
CA PRO A 118 -4.37 -30.39 5.24
C PRO A 118 -4.86 -28.95 5.36
N LEU A 119 -3.96 -27.95 5.34
CA LEU A 119 -4.32 -26.53 5.47
C LEU A 119 -4.51 -25.82 4.11
N LEU A 120 -3.96 -26.40 3.05
CA LEU A 120 -4.00 -25.83 1.70
C LEU A 120 -5.42 -25.48 1.21
N PRO A 121 -6.47 -26.29 1.44
CA PRO A 121 -7.81 -25.95 0.97
C PRO A 121 -8.36 -24.65 1.56
N PHE A 122 -8.08 -24.39 2.83
CA PHE A 122 -8.44 -23.12 3.47
C PHE A 122 -7.67 -21.95 2.87
N MET A 123 -6.34 -22.10 2.76
CA MET A 123 -5.46 -21.04 2.24
C MET A 123 -5.83 -20.66 0.81
N ALA A 124 -6.06 -21.65 -0.07
CA ALA A 124 -6.45 -21.43 -1.46
C ALA A 124 -7.77 -20.65 -1.59
N VAL A 125 -8.76 -20.96 -0.75
CA VAL A 125 -10.03 -20.22 -0.72
C VAL A 125 -9.82 -18.80 -0.22
N LEU A 126 -9.04 -18.59 0.85
CA LEU A 126 -8.79 -17.27 1.39
C LEU A 126 -8.03 -16.37 0.39
N GLU A 127 -7.00 -16.88 -0.29
CA GLU A 127 -6.29 -16.14 -1.35
C GLU A 127 -7.25 -15.72 -2.48
N SER A 128 -8.15 -16.61 -2.87
CA SER A 128 -9.13 -16.33 -3.92
C SER A 128 -10.24 -15.38 -3.45
N LEU A 129 -10.60 -15.38 -2.16
CA LEU A 129 -11.47 -14.35 -1.56
C LEU A 129 -10.80 -12.97 -1.55
N LEU A 130 -9.49 -12.87 -1.29
CA LEU A 130 -8.75 -11.60 -1.39
C LEU A 130 -8.80 -11.02 -2.81
N ALA A 131 -8.85 -11.87 -3.82
CA ALA A 131 -9.06 -11.48 -5.23
C ALA A 131 -10.52 -11.10 -5.56
N GLY A 132 -11.47 -11.36 -4.64
CA GLY A 132 -12.90 -11.08 -4.80
C GLY A 132 -13.71 -12.16 -5.51
N ASN A 133 -13.18 -13.39 -5.62
CA ASN A 133 -13.83 -14.48 -6.36
C ASN A 133 -14.90 -15.20 -5.52
N VAL A 134 -15.81 -15.88 -6.22
CA VAL A 134 -16.67 -16.94 -5.66
C VAL A 134 -15.87 -18.26 -5.70
N ASN A 135 -15.95 -19.05 -4.64
CA ASN A 135 -15.08 -20.21 -4.43
C ASN A 135 -15.88 -21.48 -4.19
N TRP A 136 -15.73 -22.46 -5.08
CA TRP A 136 -16.26 -23.81 -4.88
C TRP A 136 -15.11 -24.79 -4.69
N LEU A 137 -14.96 -25.29 -3.47
CA LEU A 137 -13.88 -26.20 -3.10
C LEU A 137 -14.35 -27.65 -3.15
N ARG A 138 -13.62 -28.49 -3.90
CA ARG A 138 -13.67 -29.94 -3.83
C ARG A 138 -12.41 -30.45 -3.12
N PRO A 139 -12.50 -30.84 -1.84
CA PRO A 139 -11.37 -31.39 -1.11
C PRO A 139 -11.09 -32.84 -1.50
N SER A 140 -9.96 -33.39 -1.06
CA SER A 140 -9.68 -34.83 -1.13
C SER A 140 -10.74 -35.64 -0.38
N GLY A 141 -10.97 -36.89 -0.80
CA GLY A 141 -11.84 -37.81 -0.08
C GLY A 141 -11.38 -38.10 1.36
N SER A 142 -10.07 -37.99 1.62
CA SER A 142 -9.48 -38.15 2.95
C SER A 142 -9.67 -36.93 3.87
N ASP A 143 -10.21 -35.80 3.38
CA ASP A 143 -10.41 -34.58 4.17
C ASP A 143 -11.40 -34.78 5.33
N GLN A 144 -12.34 -35.72 5.20
CA GLN A 144 -13.36 -36.05 6.21
C GLN A 144 -14.12 -34.81 6.75
N GLY A 145 -14.31 -33.81 5.89
CA GLY A 145 -15.04 -32.57 6.19
C GLY A 145 -14.26 -31.56 7.04
N ARG A 146 -12.95 -31.74 7.24
CA ARG A 146 -12.09 -30.80 7.98
C ARG A 146 -12.12 -29.42 7.34
N SER A 147 -11.93 -29.36 6.03
CA SER A 147 -11.97 -28.10 5.27
C SER A 147 -13.31 -27.38 5.39
N ALA A 148 -14.42 -28.13 5.35
CA ALA A 148 -15.76 -27.56 5.51
C ALA A 148 -15.96 -26.93 6.90
N ARG A 149 -15.55 -27.62 7.96
CA ARG A 149 -15.64 -27.10 9.34
C ARG A 149 -14.78 -25.86 9.54
N LEU A 150 -13.54 -25.89 9.05
CA LEU A 150 -12.61 -24.76 9.16
C LEU A 150 -13.12 -23.51 8.42
N LEU A 151 -13.62 -23.67 7.20
CA LEU A 151 -14.19 -22.55 6.43
C LEU A 151 -15.51 -22.05 7.03
N ALA A 152 -16.37 -22.93 7.54
CA ALA A 152 -17.59 -22.51 8.24
C ALA A 152 -17.27 -21.66 9.47
N ASP A 153 -16.22 -22.06 10.20
CA ASP A 153 -15.73 -21.34 11.37
C ASP A 153 -15.22 -19.95 11.02
N PHE A 154 -14.36 -19.85 10.00
CA PHE A 154 -13.90 -18.59 9.46
C PHE A 154 -15.07 -17.67 9.07
N LEU A 155 -16.06 -18.20 8.35
CA LEU A 155 -17.23 -17.42 7.93
C LEU A 155 -18.10 -16.95 9.10
N SER A 156 -18.05 -17.61 10.26
CA SER A 156 -18.76 -17.15 11.47
C SER A 156 -18.21 -15.82 12.02
N HIS A 157 -17.00 -15.43 11.61
CA HIS A 157 -16.38 -14.16 11.93
C HIS A 157 -16.67 -13.05 10.90
N ASP A 158 -17.48 -13.31 9.87
CA ASP A 158 -17.88 -12.30 8.90
C ASP A 158 -19.01 -11.41 9.44
N ALA A 159 -18.64 -10.27 10.03
CA ALA A 159 -19.61 -9.30 10.55
C ALA A 159 -20.45 -8.63 9.46
N ALA A 160 -19.97 -8.59 8.20
CA ALA A 160 -20.68 -7.98 7.09
C ALA A 160 -21.69 -8.96 6.44
N GLY A 161 -21.55 -10.27 6.68
CA GLY A 161 -22.44 -11.30 6.16
C GLY A 161 -22.41 -11.46 4.64
N VAL A 162 -21.30 -11.05 4.00
CA VAL A 162 -21.13 -11.05 2.53
C VAL A 162 -20.35 -12.27 2.03
N LEU A 163 -19.44 -12.82 2.83
CA LEU A 163 -18.49 -13.87 2.45
C LEU A 163 -19.17 -15.25 2.35
N ALA A 164 -20.23 -15.49 3.11
CA ALA A 164 -20.90 -16.80 3.15
C ALA A 164 -21.39 -17.26 1.77
N THR A 165 -21.86 -16.34 0.93
CA THR A 165 -22.32 -16.63 -0.44
C THR A 165 -21.17 -16.85 -1.45
N HIS A 166 -19.94 -16.55 -1.05
CA HIS A 166 -18.73 -16.64 -1.87
C HIS A 166 -17.91 -17.91 -1.59
N VAL A 167 -18.34 -18.78 -0.68
CA VAL A 167 -17.62 -20.00 -0.31
C VAL A 167 -18.58 -21.19 -0.24
N ALA A 168 -18.25 -22.26 -0.97
CA ALA A 168 -18.89 -23.55 -0.83
C ALA A 168 -17.86 -24.68 -0.79
N VAL A 169 -18.16 -25.74 -0.03
CA VAL A 169 -17.38 -26.98 0.01
C VAL A 169 -18.27 -28.14 -0.42
N LEU A 170 -17.83 -28.82 -1.49
CA LEU A 170 -18.57 -29.84 -2.21
C LEU A 170 -17.65 -31.08 -2.30
N PRO A 171 -17.73 -32.05 -1.36
CA PRO A 171 -16.91 -33.27 -1.37
C PRO A 171 -17.38 -34.27 -2.43
N LEU A 172 -17.32 -33.86 -3.70
CA LEU A 172 -17.82 -34.61 -4.85
C LEU A 172 -16.83 -35.69 -5.28
N ALA A 173 -17.39 -36.79 -5.82
CA ALA A 173 -16.62 -37.82 -6.49
C ALA A 173 -16.06 -37.32 -7.84
N THR A 174 -14.97 -37.91 -8.31
CA THR A 174 -14.27 -37.46 -9.54
C THR A 174 -15.16 -37.48 -10.78
N ASN A 175 -16.07 -38.44 -10.88
CA ASN A 175 -17.03 -38.55 -12.00
C ASN A 175 -18.14 -37.47 -11.98
N GLN A 176 -18.24 -36.69 -10.89
CA GLN A 176 -19.20 -35.59 -10.75
C GLN A 176 -18.54 -34.20 -10.91
N LEU A 177 -17.24 -34.14 -11.22
CA LEU A 177 -16.51 -32.89 -11.37
C LEU A 177 -17.07 -32.02 -12.50
N SER A 178 -17.52 -32.60 -13.60
CA SER A 178 -18.06 -31.85 -14.73
C SER A 178 -19.19 -30.88 -14.33
N GLY A 179 -20.07 -31.27 -13.40
CA GLY A 179 -21.14 -30.41 -12.88
C GLY A 179 -20.62 -29.24 -12.04
N LEU A 180 -19.56 -29.45 -11.26
CA LEU A 180 -18.85 -28.41 -10.51
C LEU A 180 -18.19 -27.40 -11.46
N LEU A 181 -17.53 -27.91 -12.50
CA LEU A 181 -16.72 -27.12 -13.42
C LEU A 181 -17.55 -26.38 -14.48
N ALA A 182 -18.79 -26.80 -14.72
CA ALA A 182 -19.63 -26.33 -15.83
C ALA A 182 -19.82 -24.79 -15.91
N ARG A 183 -19.73 -24.09 -14.77
CA ARG A 183 -19.87 -22.62 -14.69
C ARG A 183 -18.61 -21.91 -14.20
N ALA A 184 -17.51 -22.64 -14.03
CA ALA A 184 -16.28 -22.07 -13.47
C ALA A 184 -15.57 -21.18 -14.51
N ASP A 185 -15.16 -19.99 -14.08
CA ASP A 185 -14.28 -19.10 -14.85
C ASP A 185 -12.83 -19.54 -14.74
N ALA A 186 -12.46 -20.22 -13.64
CA ALA A 186 -11.17 -20.84 -13.45
C ALA A 186 -11.23 -22.13 -12.62
N VAL A 187 -10.25 -23.02 -12.86
CA VAL A 187 -10.00 -24.21 -12.05
C VAL A 187 -8.58 -24.12 -11.49
N SER A 188 -8.48 -24.06 -10.17
CA SER A 188 -7.22 -24.16 -9.43
C SER A 188 -7.06 -25.57 -8.87
N ALA A 189 -6.07 -26.31 -9.36
CA ALA A 189 -5.91 -27.73 -9.05
C ALA A 189 -4.49 -28.07 -8.63
N TRP A 190 -4.38 -28.93 -7.62
CA TRP A 190 -3.12 -29.43 -7.07
C TRP A 190 -3.03 -30.95 -7.25
N GLY A 191 -1.84 -31.45 -7.58
CA GLY A 191 -1.59 -32.88 -7.65
C GLY A 191 -0.40 -33.24 -8.55
N GLY A 192 -0.12 -34.54 -8.66
CA GLY A 192 0.85 -35.05 -9.63
C GLY A 192 0.35 -34.92 -11.08
N ASP A 193 1.26 -35.08 -12.03
CA ASP A 193 1.01 -34.81 -13.46
C ASP A 193 -0.18 -35.59 -14.02
N ALA A 194 -0.30 -36.89 -13.71
CA ALA A 194 -1.42 -37.71 -14.15
C ALA A 194 -2.78 -37.24 -13.59
N ALA A 195 -2.82 -36.79 -12.32
CA ALA A 195 -4.04 -36.29 -11.70
C ALA A 195 -4.45 -34.94 -12.31
N LEU A 196 -3.48 -34.05 -12.51
CA LEU A 196 -3.70 -32.75 -13.17
C LEU A 196 -4.18 -32.92 -14.61
N GLU A 197 -3.63 -33.86 -15.36
CA GLU A 197 -4.08 -34.15 -16.72
C GLU A 197 -5.52 -34.68 -16.75
N ALA A 198 -5.86 -35.60 -15.83
CA ALA A 198 -7.22 -36.14 -15.72
C ALA A 198 -8.27 -35.07 -15.36
N ILE A 199 -7.91 -34.11 -14.50
CA ILE A 199 -8.76 -32.95 -14.18
C ILE A 199 -8.87 -32.05 -15.41
N ARG A 200 -7.73 -31.70 -16.05
CA ARG A 200 -7.68 -30.79 -17.20
C ARG A 200 -8.58 -31.23 -18.35
N ARG A 201 -8.70 -32.54 -18.60
CA ARG A 201 -9.60 -33.09 -19.63
C ARG A 201 -11.09 -32.80 -19.39
N GLN A 202 -11.49 -32.46 -18.16
CA GLN A 202 -12.86 -32.13 -17.79
C GLN A 202 -13.12 -30.63 -17.71
N VAL A 203 -12.09 -29.80 -17.85
CA VAL A 203 -12.19 -28.33 -17.76
C VAL A 203 -12.86 -27.79 -19.03
N PRO A 204 -13.93 -26.98 -18.91
CA PRO A 204 -14.60 -26.40 -20.07
C PRO A 204 -13.68 -25.49 -20.91
N ALA A 205 -13.96 -25.38 -22.20
CA ALA A 205 -13.29 -24.42 -23.07
C ALA A 205 -13.50 -22.98 -22.57
N GLY A 206 -12.43 -22.16 -22.60
CA GLY A 206 -12.45 -20.78 -22.10
C GLY A 206 -12.26 -20.63 -20.59
N CYS A 207 -12.39 -21.72 -19.82
CA CYS A 207 -12.07 -21.73 -18.39
C CYS A 207 -10.56 -21.65 -18.17
N ARG A 208 -10.11 -20.80 -17.25
CA ARG A 208 -8.69 -20.65 -16.94
C ARG A 208 -8.18 -21.85 -16.15
N TRP A 209 -7.14 -22.50 -16.64
CA TRP A 209 -6.46 -23.60 -15.94
C TRP A 209 -5.30 -23.08 -15.09
N ILE A 210 -5.36 -23.32 -13.78
CA ILE A 210 -4.33 -22.94 -12.80
C ILE A 210 -3.85 -24.23 -12.12
N ALA A 211 -2.77 -24.80 -12.65
CA ALA A 211 -2.16 -26.02 -12.10
C ALA A 211 -1.05 -25.71 -11.11
N TRP A 212 -1.04 -26.48 -10.03
CA TRP A 212 0.00 -26.53 -9.01
C TRP A 212 0.52 -27.97 -8.96
N GLY A 213 1.53 -28.23 -9.81
CA GLY A 213 2.07 -29.56 -10.05
C GLY A 213 3.11 -30.01 -9.04
N HIS A 214 3.56 -31.25 -9.22
CA HIS A 214 4.71 -31.77 -8.51
C HIS A 214 5.98 -30.95 -8.83
N ARG A 215 6.81 -30.74 -7.81
CA ARG A 215 8.03 -29.93 -7.89
C ARG A 215 9.23 -30.69 -7.36
N ILE A 216 10.39 -30.34 -7.91
CA ILE A 216 11.68 -30.85 -7.48
C ILE A 216 12.55 -29.69 -7.02
N SER A 217 13.08 -29.84 -5.81
CA SER A 217 14.08 -28.97 -5.25
C SER A 217 15.38 -29.74 -5.02
N PHE A 218 16.51 -29.06 -5.10
CA PHE A 218 17.84 -29.67 -4.97
C PHE A 218 18.81 -28.70 -4.30
N ALA A 219 20.00 -29.16 -3.97
CA ALA A 219 21.10 -28.29 -3.56
C ALA A 219 22.21 -28.34 -4.62
N TYR A 220 22.87 -27.20 -4.86
CA TYR A 220 24.03 -27.08 -5.72
C TYR A 220 25.24 -26.65 -4.89
N LEU A 221 26.35 -27.38 -5.03
CA LEU A 221 27.52 -27.25 -4.16
C LEU A 221 28.78 -27.02 -4.98
N ASP A 222 29.44 -25.87 -4.73
CA ASP A 222 30.84 -25.65 -5.08
C ASP A 222 31.73 -26.30 -4.01
N PRO A 223 32.49 -27.36 -4.34
CA PRO A 223 33.30 -28.08 -3.37
C PRO A 223 34.42 -27.22 -2.75
N ALA A 224 34.86 -26.15 -3.42
CA ALA A 224 35.86 -25.25 -2.87
C ALA A 224 35.32 -24.33 -1.76
N ALA A 225 34.00 -24.13 -1.71
CA ALA A 225 33.33 -23.24 -0.77
C ALA A 225 32.61 -23.98 0.38
N ALA A 226 32.32 -25.28 0.20
CA ALA A 226 31.52 -26.04 1.15
C ALA A 226 32.19 -26.21 2.51
N THR A 227 31.45 -25.88 3.58
CA THR A 227 31.87 -26.07 4.97
C THR A 227 31.06 -27.16 5.65
N GLU A 228 31.54 -27.67 6.80
CA GLU A 228 30.78 -28.63 7.61
C GLU A 228 29.41 -28.09 8.04
N ALA A 229 29.32 -26.78 8.32
CA ALA A 229 28.07 -26.12 8.69
C ALA A 229 27.06 -26.12 7.54
N ASP A 230 27.50 -26.00 6.28
CA ASP A 230 26.61 -26.06 5.12
C ASP A 230 26.00 -27.46 4.96
N TYR A 231 26.79 -28.53 5.18
CA TYR A 231 26.28 -29.90 5.16
C TYR A 231 25.29 -30.16 6.29
N ASP A 232 25.54 -29.65 7.50
CA ASP A 232 24.60 -29.75 8.63
C ASP A 232 23.29 -29.01 8.33
N ALA A 233 23.36 -27.82 7.75
CA ALA A 233 22.19 -27.04 7.35
C ALA A 233 21.39 -27.75 6.24
N LEU A 234 22.06 -28.35 5.25
CA LEU A 234 21.41 -29.16 4.22
C LEU A 234 20.78 -30.43 4.80
N ALA A 235 21.41 -31.06 5.79
CA ALA A 235 20.86 -32.22 6.47
C ALA A 235 19.58 -31.86 7.24
N ASP A 236 19.52 -30.68 7.85
CA ASP A 236 18.29 -30.17 8.47
C ASP A 236 17.16 -29.95 7.45
N ASP A 237 17.45 -29.40 6.26
CA ASP A 237 16.47 -29.27 5.17
C ASP A 237 15.96 -30.65 4.68
N VAL A 238 16.82 -31.67 4.62
CA VAL A 238 16.40 -33.04 4.28
C VAL A 238 15.49 -33.62 5.36
N CYS A 239 15.81 -33.40 6.64
CA CYS A 239 15.16 -34.05 7.78
C CYS A 239 13.88 -33.36 8.26
N ARG A 240 13.75 -32.03 8.13
CA ARG A 240 12.64 -31.26 8.71
C ARG A 240 11.26 -31.75 8.29
N PHE A 241 11.14 -32.20 7.04
CA PHE A 241 9.90 -32.76 6.49
C PHE A 241 10.13 -34.10 5.77
N ASP A 242 11.25 -34.79 6.03
CA ASP A 242 11.62 -36.06 5.38
C ASP A 242 11.49 -36.07 3.86
N GLN A 243 11.82 -34.92 3.26
CA GLN A 243 11.72 -34.64 1.83
C GLN A 243 10.29 -34.54 1.25
N GLN A 244 9.25 -34.50 2.09
CA GLN A 244 7.85 -34.47 1.64
C GLN A 244 7.37 -33.09 1.17
N ALA A 245 8.07 -32.02 1.55
CA ALA A 245 7.73 -30.68 1.08
C ALA A 245 8.26 -30.45 -0.35
N CYS A 246 7.54 -29.70 -1.17
CA CYS A 246 7.99 -29.34 -2.53
C CYS A 246 9.37 -28.65 -2.55
N SER A 247 9.68 -27.92 -1.47
CA SER A 247 10.93 -27.19 -1.27
C SER A 247 12.07 -28.07 -0.77
N SER A 248 11.81 -29.33 -0.37
CA SER A 248 12.86 -30.18 0.20
C SER A 248 13.88 -30.61 -0.87
N PRO A 249 15.18 -30.58 -0.55
CA PRO A 249 16.20 -31.05 -1.47
C PRO A 249 16.10 -32.57 -1.67
N GLN A 250 15.88 -32.99 -2.92
CA GLN A 250 15.88 -34.40 -3.32
C GLN A 250 17.26 -34.86 -3.81
N CYS A 251 18.04 -33.92 -4.36
CA CYS A 251 19.36 -34.18 -4.93
C CYS A 251 20.37 -33.14 -4.44
N LEU A 252 21.62 -33.56 -4.27
CA LEU A 252 22.80 -32.71 -4.10
C LEU A 252 23.64 -32.80 -5.38
N LEU A 253 23.68 -31.71 -6.13
CA LEU A 253 24.48 -31.54 -7.35
C LEU A 253 25.81 -30.91 -6.98
N VAL A 254 26.92 -31.56 -7.34
CA VAL A 254 28.28 -31.10 -7.02
C VAL A 254 28.97 -30.56 -8.27
N ASP A 255 29.55 -29.37 -8.20
CA ASP A 255 30.31 -28.74 -9.30
C ASP A 255 31.68 -29.41 -9.52
N SER A 256 31.66 -30.69 -9.87
CA SER A 256 32.83 -31.50 -10.18
C SER A 256 32.44 -32.76 -10.95
N GLU A 257 33.34 -33.26 -11.77
CA GLU A 257 33.28 -34.60 -12.36
C GLU A 257 34.26 -35.57 -11.68
N ASP A 258 35.07 -35.10 -10.73
CA ASP A 258 36.06 -35.91 -10.02
C ASP A 258 35.38 -36.85 -9.00
N GLU A 259 35.57 -38.15 -9.18
CA GLU A 259 35.04 -39.19 -8.30
C GLU A 259 35.49 -39.01 -6.84
N ALA A 260 36.74 -38.57 -6.60
CA ALA A 260 37.25 -38.36 -5.25
C ALA A 260 36.52 -37.20 -4.56
N VAL A 261 36.20 -36.13 -5.29
CA VAL A 261 35.43 -34.99 -4.78
C VAL A 261 34.01 -35.41 -4.45
N LEU A 262 33.35 -36.19 -5.32
CA LEU A 262 31.99 -36.69 -5.07
C LEU A 262 31.93 -37.63 -3.88
N ARG A 263 32.90 -38.54 -3.75
CA ARG A 263 33.00 -39.44 -2.60
C ARG A 263 33.21 -38.65 -1.31
N GLY A 264 34.08 -37.64 -1.32
CA GLY A 264 34.30 -36.75 -0.19
C GLY A 264 33.03 -36.00 0.22
N ALA A 265 32.29 -35.45 -0.75
CA ALA A 265 31.02 -34.77 -0.51
C ALA A 265 29.95 -35.73 0.03
N ALA A 266 29.88 -36.97 -0.47
CA ALA A 266 28.97 -37.99 0.01
C ALA A 266 29.25 -38.37 1.48
N GLN A 267 30.52 -38.56 1.83
CA GLN A 267 30.96 -38.85 3.21
C GLN A 267 30.65 -37.69 4.16
N ALA A 268 30.91 -36.45 3.74
CA ALA A 268 30.60 -35.26 4.52
C ALA A 268 29.08 -35.13 4.77
N MET A 269 28.27 -35.39 3.74
CA MET A 269 26.82 -35.36 3.83
C MET A 269 26.28 -36.50 4.71
N ALA A 270 26.84 -37.70 4.63
CA ALA A 270 26.49 -38.83 5.48
C ALA A 270 26.83 -38.55 6.95
N ALA A 271 27.99 -37.94 7.22
CA ALA A 271 28.37 -37.51 8.56
C ALA A 271 27.41 -36.44 9.11
N ALA A 272 27.00 -35.48 8.28
CA ALA A 272 26.01 -34.47 8.65
C ALA A 272 24.64 -35.10 8.98
N LEU A 273 24.13 -36.00 8.14
CA LEU A 273 22.88 -36.71 8.42
C LEU A 273 22.97 -37.56 9.69
N ALA A 274 24.10 -38.23 9.94
CA ALA A 274 24.31 -38.97 11.19
C ALA A 274 24.22 -38.06 12.43
N ARG A 275 24.75 -36.83 12.34
CA ARG A 275 24.67 -35.83 13.43
C ARG A 275 23.28 -35.22 13.59
N ARG A 276 22.62 -34.87 12.48
CA ARG A 276 21.41 -34.02 12.47
C ARG A 276 20.11 -34.81 12.47
N ALA A 277 20.03 -35.98 11.84
CA ALA A 277 18.80 -36.77 11.75
C ALA A 277 18.15 -37.10 13.11
N PRO A 278 18.89 -37.39 14.20
CA PRO A 278 18.29 -37.63 15.51
C PRO A 278 17.56 -36.43 16.12
N ALA A 279 17.85 -35.20 15.66
CA ALA A 279 17.18 -33.99 16.13
C ALA A 279 15.77 -33.82 15.53
N TRP A 280 15.41 -34.60 14.50
CA TRP A 280 14.17 -34.46 13.75
C TRP A 280 13.32 -35.74 13.82
N PRO A 281 12.01 -35.63 14.09
CA PRO A 281 11.12 -36.79 14.09
C PRO A 281 11.07 -37.42 12.69
N ALA A 282 11.16 -38.75 12.61
CA ALA A 282 11.16 -39.49 11.35
C ALA A 282 9.78 -40.07 11.02
N LEU A 283 9.29 -39.79 9.82
CA LEU A 283 8.13 -40.40 9.20
C LEU A 283 8.45 -41.84 8.81
N GLN A 284 7.48 -42.71 9.04
CA GLN A 284 7.55 -44.11 8.63
C GLN A 284 6.93 -44.25 7.24
N PRO A 285 7.66 -44.75 6.23
CA PRO A 285 7.08 -45.03 4.94
C PRO A 285 6.06 -46.16 5.04
N ASP A 286 5.02 -46.10 4.24
CA ASP A 286 4.12 -47.22 4.04
C ASP A 286 4.79 -48.35 3.23
N VAL A 287 4.05 -49.45 2.99
CA VAL A 287 4.60 -50.61 2.27
C VAL A 287 5.02 -50.26 0.84
N GLN A 288 4.28 -49.39 0.15
CA GLN A 288 4.57 -49.00 -1.21
C GLN A 288 5.77 -48.06 -1.27
N GLU A 289 5.83 -47.08 -0.37
CA GLU A 289 6.96 -46.15 -0.23
C GLU A 289 8.25 -46.89 0.16
N ALA A 290 8.17 -47.85 1.09
CA ALA A 290 9.31 -48.67 1.48
C ALA A 290 9.81 -49.58 0.34
N ALA A 291 8.90 -50.10 -0.48
CA ALA A 291 9.23 -50.88 -1.66
C ALA A 291 9.92 -50.03 -2.74
N GLU A 292 9.48 -48.79 -2.95
CA GLU A 292 10.09 -47.84 -3.88
C GLU A 292 11.53 -47.50 -3.45
N ILE A 293 11.73 -47.15 -2.18
CA ILE A 293 13.07 -46.89 -1.62
C ILE A 293 13.97 -48.11 -1.83
N SER A 294 13.51 -49.30 -1.48
CA SER A 294 14.29 -50.53 -1.59
C SER A 294 14.65 -50.84 -3.05
N SER A 295 13.72 -50.64 -3.97
CA SER A 295 13.91 -50.88 -5.40
C SER A 295 14.94 -49.93 -6.00
N GLN A 296 14.87 -48.63 -5.68
CA GLN A 296 15.86 -47.66 -6.17
C GLN A 296 17.26 -47.93 -5.63
N LEU A 297 17.40 -48.23 -4.33
CA LEU A 297 18.71 -48.56 -3.74
C LEU A 297 19.29 -49.86 -4.32
N ALA A 298 18.46 -50.85 -4.61
CA ALA A 298 18.88 -52.07 -5.28
C ALA A 298 19.37 -51.79 -6.71
N MET A 299 18.65 -50.94 -7.47
CA MET A 299 19.05 -50.56 -8.83
C MET A 299 20.41 -49.86 -8.85
N LEU A 300 20.67 -48.94 -7.91
CA LEU A 300 21.96 -48.27 -7.81
C LEU A 300 23.12 -49.24 -7.50
N ARG A 301 22.89 -50.25 -6.65
CA ARG A 301 23.89 -51.30 -6.38
C ARG A 301 24.12 -52.20 -7.58
N LEU A 302 23.07 -52.47 -8.39
CA LEU A 302 23.19 -53.21 -9.64
C LEU A 302 24.00 -52.43 -10.68
N ASP A 303 23.74 -51.13 -10.83
CA ASP A 303 24.50 -50.25 -11.72
C ASP A 303 26.00 -50.25 -11.39
N GLN A 304 26.34 -50.22 -10.09
CA GLN A 304 27.71 -50.33 -9.64
C GLN A 304 28.36 -51.67 -10.00
N SER A 305 27.63 -52.76 -9.82
CA SER A 305 28.16 -54.12 -9.96
C SER A 305 28.22 -54.59 -11.42
N PHE A 306 27.26 -54.17 -12.25
CA PHE A 306 27.04 -54.72 -13.60
C PHE A 306 27.18 -53.70 -14.73
N ALA A 307 26.90 -52.41 -14.48
CA ALA A 307 27.03 -51.36 -15.49
C ALA A 307 28.36 -50.59 -15.39
N GLY A 308 29.20 -50.90 -14.40
CA GLY A 308 30.50 -50.25 -14.18
C GLY A 308 30.40 -48.78 -13.77
N VAL A 309 29.23 -48.34 -13.27
CA VAL A 309 29.03 -46.96 -12.83
C VAL A 309 29.59 -46.80 -11.43
N ALA A 310 30.60 -45.93 -11.27
CA ALA A 310 31.13 -45.61 -9.95
C ALA A 310 30.04 -44.98 -9.06
N GLY A 311 29.94 -45.43 -7.81
CA GLY A 311 28.94 -44.97 -6.87
C GLY A 311 28.93 -45.80 -5.59
N ALA A 312 28.25 -45.33 -4.56
CA ALA A 312 28.00 -46.09 -3.34
C ALA A 312 26.73 -45.60 -2.64
N VAL A 313 26.21 -46.44 -1.75
CA VAL A 313 25.12 -46.09 -0.84
C VAL A 313 25.66 -46.13 0.58
N GLU A 314 25.68 -44.97 1.23
CA GLU A 314 25.90 -44.84 2.67
C GLU A 314 24.53 -44.76 3.36
N GLN A 315 24.37 -45.48 4.47
CA GLN A 315 23.10 -45.55 5.18
C GLN A 315 23.33 -45.61 6.69
N GLY A 316 22.46 -44.94 7.43
CA GLY A 316 22.41 -44.99 8.89
C GLY A 316 20.99 -45.27 9.38
N GLU A 317 20.73 -44.95 10.65
CA GLU A 317 19.39 -45.09 11.21
C GLU A 317 18.44 -44.04 10.62
N GLY A 318 17.56 -44.48 9.70
CA GLY A 318 16.51 -43.64 9.13
C GLY A 318 16.93 -42.69 8.01
N TRP A 319 18.15 -42.78 7.47
CA TRP A 319 18.61 -41.95 6.35
C TRP A 319 19.55 -42.71 5.39
N ARG A 320 19.64 -42.25 4.14
CA ARG A 320 20.58 -42.74 3.12
C ARG A 320 21.17 -41.59 2.29
N VAL A 321 22.43 -41.73 1.90
CA VAL A 321 23.09 -40.92 0.88
C VAL A 321 23.55 -41.84 -0.24
N ALA A 322 23.04 -41.63 -1.44
CA ALA A 322 23.35 -42.45 -2.59
C ALA A 322 24.02 -41.60 -3.68
N TRP A 323 25.33 -41.79 -3.87
CA TRP A 323 26.08 -41.07 -4.89
C TRP A 323 26.38 -41.98 -6.09
N ALA A 324 26.33 -41.40 -7.29
CA ALA A 324 26.65 -42.10 -8.53
C ALA A 324 27.29 -41.15 -9.54
N GLN A 325 28.23 -41.66 -10.32
CA GLN A 325 28.92 -40.96 -11.40
C GLN A 325 28.03 -40.83 -12.65
N ARG A 326 26.87 -40.18 -12.51
CA ARG A 326 25.91 -39.90 -13.57
C ARG A 326 25.55 -38.42 -13.57
N GLN A 327 25.70 -37.76 -14.71
CA GLN A 327 25.37 -36.34 -14.85
C GLN A 327 23.89 -36.16 -15.16
N GLU A 328 23.08 -36.23 -14.12
CA GLU A 328 21.63 -36.11 -14.17
C GLU A 328 21.11 -35.45 -12.89
N LEU A 329 19.91 -34.87 -12.95
CA LEU A 329 19.13 -34.62 -11.74
C LEU A 329 18.27 -35.88 -11.49
N ALA A 330 18.44 -36.50 -10.34
CA ALA A 330 17.70 -37.69 -9.94
C ALA A 330 16.64 -37.32 -8.88
N ALA A 331 15.41 -37.76 -9.10
CA ALA A 331 14.36 -37.65 -8.08
C ALA A 331 14.65 -38.60 -6.91
N SER A 332 14.36 -38.15 -5.70
CA SER A 332 14.51 -38.96 -4.49
C SER A 332 13.27 -39.84 -4.30
N PRO A 333 13.41 -41.07 -3.77
CA PRO A 333 12.29 -41.84 -3.25
C PRO A 333 11.78 -41.31 -1.89
N LEU A 334 12.24 -40.11 -1.48
CA LEU A 334 11.94 -39.38 -0.26
C LEU A 334 12.45 -40.11 1.00
N PHE A 335 11.93 -39.74 2.18
CA PHE A 335 12.26 -40.37 3.46
C PHE A 335 13.76 -40.37 3.77
N ARG A 336 14.35 -39.16 3.73
CA ARG A 336 15.77 -38.89 4.00
C ARG A 336 16.71 -39.72 3.11
N THR A 337 16.34 -39.92 1.86
CA THR A 337 17.15 -40.62 0.84
C THR A 337 17.68 -39.60 -0.16
N LEU A 338 18.86 -39.05 0.11
CA LEU A 338 19.45 -38.01 -0.73
C LEU A 338 20.25 -38.61 -1.89
N GLN A 339 19.97 -38.16 -3.11
CA GLN A 339 20.74 -38.50 -4.30
C GLN A 339 21.91 -37.50 -4.44
N LEU A 340 23.13 -37.97 -4.72
CA LEU A 340 24.28 -37.09 -5.03
C LEU A 340 24.77 -37.37 -6.45
N ARG A 341 24.93 -36.32 -7.25
CA ARG A 341 25.30 -36.42 -8.68
C ARG A 341 26.33 -35.35 -9.09
N PRO A 342 27.28 -35.66 -9.99
CA PRO A 342 28.14 -34.66 -10.62
C PRO A 342 27.31 -33.72 -11.51
N ALA A 343 27.57 -32.42 -11.40
CA ALA A 343 26.94 -31.37 -12.20
C ALA A 343 27.93 -30.22 -12.44
N PRO A 344 28.94 -30.42 -13.30
CA PRO A 344 29.88 -29.35 -13.62
C PRO A 344 29.14 -28.13 -14.16
N ARG A 345 29.52 -26.93 -13.69
CA ARG A 345 28.86 -25.66 -14.01
C ARG A 345 28.60 -25.46 -15.50
N ALA A 346 29.52 -25.91 -16.36
CA ALA A 346 29.43 -25.76 -17.82
C ALA A 346 28.26 -26.54 -18.44
N ARG A 347 27.76 -27.57 -17.76
CA ARG A 347 26.66 -28.44 -18.24
C ARG A 347 25.38 -28.30 -17.42
N LEU A 348 25.35 -27.40 -16.45
CA LEU A 348 24.24 -27.30 -15.50
C LEU A 348 22.89 -27.05 -16.18
N VAL A 349 22.85 -26.17 -17.19
CA VAL A 349 21.62 -25.89 -17.96
C VAL A 349 21.17 -27.10 -18.78
N GLU A 350 22.11 -27.83 -19.39
CA GLU A 350 21.83 -29.05 -20.16
C GLU A 350 21.25 -30.15 -19.25
N LEU A 351 21.89 -30.37 -18.11
CA LEU A 351 21.50 -31.38 -17.11
C LEU A 351 20.11 -31.12 -16.54
N LEU A 352 19.76 -29.86 -16.31
CA LEU A 352 18.48 -29.45 -15.74
C LEU A 352 17.36 -29.30 -16.77
N LEU A 353 17.67 -29.28 -18.07
CA LEU A 353 16.71 -29.07 -19.14
C LEU A 353 15.49 -30.01 -19.09
N PRO A 354 15.63 -31.33 -18.85
CA PRO A 354 14.48 -32.25 -18.79
C PRO A 354 13.49 -31.91 -17.65
N TRP A 355 13.98 -31.25 -16.61
CA TRP A 355 13.23 -30.94 -15.40
C TRP A 355 12.71 -29.52 -15.35
N ARG A 356 12.99 -28.71 -16.37
CA ARG A 356 12.77 -27.25 -16.38
C ARG A 356 11.36 -26.83 -15.91
N THR A 357 10.33 -27.62 -16.19
CA THR A 357 8.94 -27.34 -15.79
C THR A 357 8.60 -27.74 -14.36
N HIS A 358 9.48 -28.47 -13.68
CA HIS A 358 9.30 -29.05 -12.34
C HIS A 358 10.25 -28.44 -11.30
N LEU A 359 11.31 -27.73 -11.72
CA LEU A 359 12.26 -27.10 -10.79
C LEU A 359 11.61 -26.01 -9.94
N GLN A 360 11.82 -26.08 -8.63
CA GLN A 360 11.35 -25.07 -7.67
C GLN A 360 12.52 -24.37 -6.96
N SER A 361 13.02 -24.93 -5.87
CA SER A 361 14.05 -24.30 -5.04
C SER A 361 15.42 -24.95 -5.26
N CYS A 362 16.47 -24.13 -5.29
CA CYS A 362 17.85 -24.61 -5.20
C CYS A 362 18.55 -24.00 -3.98
N GLY A 363 18.99 -24.84 -3.05
CA GLY A 363 19.91 -24.47 -1.97
C GLY A 363 21.31 -24.28 -2.56
N LEU A 364 21.87 -23.08 -2.47
CA LEU A 364 23.15 -22.75 -3.11
C LEU A 364 24.28 -22.65 -2.09
N ILE A 365 25.30 -23.49 -2.25
CA ILE A 365 26.57 -23.43 -1.50
C ILE A 365 27.66 -23.00 -2.47
N ALA A 366 28.13 -21.75 -2.34
CA ALA A 366 29.15 -21.18 -3.21
C ALA A 366 29.89 -20.02 -2.52
N ALA A 367 31.09 -19.70 -3.01
CA ALA A 367 31.83 -18.53 -2.54
C ALA A 367 31.06 -17.23 -2.87
N PRO A 368 31.09 -16.19 -2.00
CA PRO A 368 30.31 -14.96 -2.19
C PRO A 368 30.48 -14.29 -3.57
N GLU A 369 31.68 -14.33 -4.13
CA GLU A 369 32.01 -13.80 -5.45
C GLU A 369 31.37 -14.57 -6.62
N GLN A 370 31.04 -15.84 -6.41
CA GLN A 370 30.43 -16.70 -7.44
C GLN A 370 28.90 -16.69 -7.40
N VAL A 371 28.30 -16.39 -6.24
CA VAL A 371 26.84 -16.41 -6.04
C VAL A 371 26.06 -15.69 -7.14
N PRO A 372 26.42 -14.46 -7.58
CA PRO A 372 25.66 -13.78 -8.64
C PRO A 372 25.70 -14.49 -9.99
N ALA A 373 26.84 -15.09 -10.36
CA ALA A 373 27.00 -15.79 -11.64
C ALA A 373 26.24 -17.12 -11.63
N LEU A 374 26.41 -17.93 -10.58
CA LEU A 374 25.69 -19.19 -10.40
C LEU A 374 24.19 -18.97 -10.27
N SER A 375 23.77 -17.89 -9.61
CA SER A 375 22.35 -17.56 -9.48
C SER A 375 21.70 -17.34 -10.84
N ARG A 376 22.32 -16.53 -11.70
CA ARG A 376 21.82 -16.32 -13.08
C ARG A 376 21.75 -17.64 -13.85
N LEU A 377 22.79 -18.46 -13.76
CA LEU A 377 22.86 -19.76 -14.45
C LEU A 377 21.73 -20.72 -14.02
N LEU A 378 21.48 -20.84 -12.71
CA LEU A 378 20.41 -21.70 -12.16
C LEU A 378 19.01 -21.17 -12.51
N LEU A 379 18.81 -19.85 -12.44
CA LEU A 379 17.56 -19.23 -12.87
C LEU A 379 17.33 -19.44 -14.38
N ASP A 380 18.36 -19.25 -15.20
CA ASP A 380 18.30 -19.51 -16.65
C ASP A 380 18.02 -20.98 -16.96
N ALA A 381 18.48 -21.90 -16.11
CA ALA A 381 18.18 -23.33 -16.19
C ALA A 381 16.71 -23.67 -15.85
N GLY A 382 15.99 -22.77 -15.18
CA GLY A 382 14.56 -22.91 -14.87
C GLY A 382 14.24 -23.03 -13.38
N VAL A 383 15.23 -22.86 -12.49
CA VAL A 383 14.98 -22.80 -11.04
C VAL A 383 14.13 -21.57 -10.72
N SER A 384 13.11 -21.74 -9.87
CA SER A 384 12.18 -20.66 -9.50
C SER A 384 12.69 -19.81 -8.33
N ARG A 385 13.46 -20.42 -7.42
CA ARG A 385 13.94 -19.81 -6.18
C ARG A 385 15.34 -20.29 -5.81
N LEU A 386 16.18 -19.36 -5.36
CA LEU A 386 17.49 -19.66 -4.78
C LEU A 386 17.51 -19.21 -3.32
N CYS A 387 18.11 -20.01 -2.47
CA CYS A 387 18.21 -19.74 -1.04
C CYS A 387 19.49 -20.35 -0.46
N PRO A 388 19.94 -19.90 0.72
CA PRO A 388 20.92 -20.66 1.48
C PRO A 388 20.35 -22.02 1.91
N VAL A 389 21.24 -22.98 2.12
CA VAL A 389 20.90 -24.23 2.82
C VAL A 389 20.56 -23.95 4.29
N GLY A 390 19.71 -24.78 4.88
CA GLY A 390 19.06 -24.56 6.18
C GLY A 390 17.82 -23.66 6.13
N ALA A 391 17.58 -22.97 5.00
CA ALA A 391 16.44 -22.08 4.79
C ALA A 391 15.63 -22.47 3.52
N MET A 392 15.78 -23.70 3.03
CA MET A 392 15.04 -24.14 1.84
C MET A 392 13.53 -24.18 2.12
N HIS A 393 13.14 -24.46 3.36
CA HIS A 393 11.76 -24.49 3.83
C HIS A 393 11.19 -23.14 4.27
N ASP A 394 12.05 -22.14 4.40
CA ASP A 394 11.63 -20.85 4.87
C ASP A 394 11.10 -20.01 3.70
N GLY A 395 10.22 -19.07 4.00
CA GLY A 395 9.72 -18.12 3.02
C GLY A 395 9.60 -16.74 3.62
N TYR A 396 9.31 -15.76 2.78
CA TYR A 396 9.06 -14.38 3.21
C TYR A 396 7.69 -13.90 2.73
N ALA A 397 7.18 -12.82 3.34
CA ALA A 397 5.87 -12.29 3.02
C ALA A 397 5.76 -11.90 1.53
N GLY A 398 4.81 -12.52 0.83
CA GLY A 398 4.56 -12.31 -0.61
C GLY A 398 5.63 -12.91 -1.53
N GLU A 399 6.36 -13.92 -1.09
CA GLU A 399 7.23 -14.73 -1.96
C GLU A 399 6.46 -15.34 -3.15
N PRO A 400 7.02 -15.29 -4.38
CA PRO A 400 6.44 -16.01 -5.51
C PRO A 400 6.40 -17.51 -5.21
N HIS A 401 5.22 -18.12 -5.29
CA HIS A 401 5.05 -19.56 -5.16
C HIS A 401 5.26 -20.20 -6.54
N ASP A 402 6.23 -21.11 -6.66
CA ASP A 402 6.60 -21.73 -7.96
C ASP A 402 6.91 -20.71 -9.07
N GLY A 403 7.57 -19.62 -8.70
CA GLY A 403 7.94 -18.56 -9.64
C GLY A 403 6.77 -17.68 -10.10
N VAL A 404 5.59 -17.81 -9.48
CA VAL A 404 4.40 -17.01 -9.82
C VAL A 404 3.70 -16.41 -8.61
N TYR A 405 2.94 -15.36 -8.87
CA TYR A 405 2.04 -14.75 -7.89
C TYR A 405 0.64 -15.35 -8.02
N ALA A 406 0.18 -16.03 -6.96
CA ALA A 406 -1.11 -16.72 -6.94
C ALA A 406 -2.28 -15.79 -7.23
N LEU A 407 -2.33 -14.61 -6.60
CA LEU A 407 -3.38 -13.60 -6.79
C LEU A 407 -3.42 -13.08 -8.23
N SER A 408 -2.27 -12.95 -8.89
CA SER A 408 -2.23 -12.56 -10.32
C SER A 408 -2.88 -13.62 -11.22
N ARG A 409 -2.78 -14.90 -10.86
CA ARG A 409 -3.44 -16.00 -11.58
C ARG A 409 -4.93 -16.07 -11.28
N LEU A 410 -5.35 -15.63 -10.08
CA LEU A 410 -6.73 -15.58 -9.58
C LEU A 410 -7.47 -14.27 -9.93
N THR A 411 -6.84 -13.38 -10.69
CA THR A 411 -7.42 -12.11 -11.14
C THR A 411 -7.23 -11.91 -12.64
N ARG A 412 -7.87 -10.88 -13.19
CA ARG A 412 -7.68 -10.42 -14.57
C ARG A 412 -7.50 -8.91 -14.62
N ARG A 413 -6.72 -8.44 -15.60
CA ARG A 413 -6.63 -7.02 -15.94
C ARG A 413 -7.84 -6.61 -16.76
N VAL A 414 -8.42 -5.46 -16.42
CA VAL A 414 -9.48 -4.82 -17.19
C VAL A 414 -9.07 -3.39 -17.52
N SER A 415 -9.60 -2.85 -18.61
CA SER A 415 -9.35 -1.48 -19.04
C SER A 415 -10.62 -0.77 -19.48
N VAL A 416 -10.62 0.56 -19.31
CA VAL A 416 -11.65 1.47 -19.82
C VAL A 416 -10.95 2.61 -20.55
N SER A 417 -11.38 2.92 -21.77
CA SER A 417 -10.91 4.08 -22.52
C SER A 417 -12.08 5.04 -22.76
N LEU A 418 -11.88 6.31 -22.44
CA LEU A 418 -12.84 7.37 -22.71
C LEU A 418 -12.41 8.22 -23.91
N ARG A 419 -13.32 9.02 -24.46
CA ARG A 419 -12.97 10.00 -25.49
C ARG A 419 -12.13 11.13 -24.87
N ASP A 420 -11.30 11.78 -25.67
CA ASP A 420 -10.55 12.95 -25.21
C ASP A 420 -11.51 14.05 -24.71
N GLY A 421 -11.15 14.67 -23.58
CA GLY A 421 -12.00 15.66 -22.90
C GLY A 421 -13.21 15.08 -22.15
N GLN A 422 -13.48 13.77 -22.22
CA GLN A 422 -14.49 13.12 -21.40
C GLN A 422 -13.91 12.85 -20.00
N LEU A 423 -14.42 13.56 -18.99
CA LEU A 423 -13.97 13.49 -17.59
C LEU A 423 -12.46 13.80 -17.42
N PRO A 424 -11.98 14.99 -17.85
CA PRO A 424 -10.55 15.31 -17.91
C PRO A 424 -9.89 15.34 -16.53
N GLY A 425 -10.63 15.72 -15.49
CA GLY A 425 -10.16 15.76 -14.10
C GLY A 425 -10.35 14.45 -13.31
N HIS A 426 -10.82 13.37 -13.93
CA HIS A 426 -10.99 12.09 -13.24
C HIS A 426 -9.73 11.23 -13.36
N ALA A 427 -9.07 11.01 -12.22
CA ALA A 427 -7.97 10.06 -12.10
C ALA A 427 -8.45 8.62 -11.85
N THR A 428 -9.66 8.45 -11.29
CA THR A 428 -10.31 7.15 -11.06
C THR A 428 -11.79 7.19 -11.44
N LEU A 429 -12.33 6.02 -11.76
CA LEU A 429 -13.76 5.75 -12.00
C LEU A 429 -14.41 4.99 -10.84
N ASP A 430 -13.73 4.90 -9.69
CA ASP A 430 -14.24 4.21 -8.52
C ASP A 430 -15.47 4.91 -7.91
N ALA A 431 -16.28 4.11 -7.23
CA ALA A 431 -17.32 4.65 -6.36
C ALA A 431 -16.68 5.28 -5.11
N LEU A 432 -17.41 6.20 -4.47
CA LEU A 432 -16.97 6.72 -3.18
C LEU A 432 -16.91 5.61 -2.13
N PRO A 433 -15.90 5.63 -1.24
CA PRO A 433 -15.86 4.69 -0.14
C PRO A 433 -17.06 4.92 0.81
N PRO A 434 -17.53 3.86 1.47
CA PRO A 434 -18.55 4.00 2.50
C PRO A 434 -18.01 4.77 3.72
N PRO A 435 -18.90 5.32 4.56
CA PRO A 435 -18.50 5.92 5.83
C PRO A 435 -17.72 4.92 6.69
N PRO A 436 -16.61 5.35 7.33
CA PRO A 436 -15.88 4.50 8.28
C PRO A 436 -16.77 4.15 9.48
N ALA A 437 -16.82 2.87 9.83
CA ALA A 437 -17.64 2.38 10.93
C ALA A 437 -17.04 2.75 12.31
N GLY A 438 -17.90 3.04 13.28
CA GLY A 438 -17.51 3.22 14.69
C GLY A 438 -16.84 4.55 15.04
N LEU A 439 -16.80 5.53 14.12
CA LEU A 439 -16.24 6.86 14.44
C LEU A 439 -17.04 7.59 15.52
N ASP A 440 -18.38 7.52 15.49
CA ASP A 440 -19.25 8.24 16.42
C ASP A 440 -18.98 7.91 17.89
N ALA A 441 -18.37 6.75 18.18
CA ALA A 441 -18.01 6.31 19.52
C ALA A 441 -16.66 6.88 20.01
N LEU A 442 -15.86 7.49 19.14
CA LEU A 442 -14.56 8.05 19.47
C LEU A 442 -14.68 9.52 19.90
N PRO A 443 -13.91 9.99 20.89
CA PRO A 443 -13.84 11.41 21.21
C PRO A 443 -13.21 12.21 20.07
N VAL A 444 -13.52 13.50 19.98
CA VAL A 444 -12.84 14.43 19.06
C VAL A 444 -11.40 14.61 19.54
N MET A 445 -10.45 14.42 18.62
CA MET A 445 -9.03 14.60 18.89
C MET A 445 -8.67 16.09 18.74
N ASP A 446 -8.21 16.72 19.81
CA ASP A 446 -7.70 18.08 19.77
C ASP A 446 -6.19 18.13 19.46
N LYS A 447 -5.64 19.34 19.40
CA LYS A 447 -4.22 19.55 19.09
C LYS A 447 -3.28 18.93 20.13
N THR A 448 -3.66 18.94 21.41
CA THR A 448 -2.86 18.42 22.51
C THR A 448 -2.82 16.89 22.44
N ALA A 449 -3.98 16.26 22.24
CA ALA A 449 -4.13 14.83 22.06
C ALA A 449 -3.31 14.33 20.86
N PHE A 450 -3.28 15.08 19.76
CA PHE A 450 -2.42 14.74 18.61
C PHE A 450 -0.93 14.77 18.95
N GLN A 451 -0.45 15.81 19.65
CA GLN A 451 0.97 15.91 20.03
C GLN A 451 1.39 14.85 21.04
N GLN A 452 0.47 14.41 21.89
CA GLN A 452 0.69 13.33 22.86
C GLN A 452 0.52 11.94 22.25
N ALA A 453 -0.09 11.82 21.06
CA ALA A 453 -0.30 10.54 20.41
C ALA A 453 1.03 9.91 20.00
N GLU A 454 1.23 8.66 20.41
CA GLU A 454 2.44 7.91 20.11
C GLU A 454 2.60 7.69 18.60
N MET A 455 3.81 7.93 18.09
CA MET A 455 4.18 7.58 16.72
C MET A 455 4.63 6.12 16.70
N GLY A 456 3.98 5.30 15.87
CA GLY A 456 4.31 3.89 15.74
C GLY A 456 5.67 3.68 15.05
N PRO A 457 6.25 2.47 15.13
CA PRO A 457 7.52 2.15 14.49
C PRO A 457 7.51 2.26 12.95
N ALA A 458 6.32 2.32 12.34
CA ALA A 458 6.15 2.55 10.92
C ALA A 458 6.44 4.01 10.51
N ALA A 459 6.41 4.98 11.44
CA ALA A 459 6.75 6.37 11.17
C ALA A 459 8.24 6.51 10.87
N GLN A 460 8.56 6.82 9.61
CA GLN A 460 9.94 6.91 9.08
C GLN A 460 10.21 8.22 8.36
N LEU A 461 9.16 8.98 8.03
CA LEU A 461 9.23 10.29 7.40
C LEU A 461 8.55 11.31 8.30
N PHE A 462 9.21 12.43 8.58
CA PHE A 462 8.77 13.40 9.57
C PHE A 462 8.70 14.81 8.99
N PHE A 463 7.57 15.47 9.22
CA PHE A 463 7.38 16.87 8.85
C PHE A 463 6.97 17.69 10.06
N ARG A 464 7.32 18.99 10.05
CA ARG A 464 6.92 19.94 11.09
C ARG A 464 5.95 20.99 10.58
N SER A 465 4.99 21.37 11.42
CA SER A 465 4.09 22.49 11.11
C SER A 465 4.80 23.84 11.22
N GLY A 466 4.26 24.86 10.57
CA GLY A 466 4.79 26.22 10.60
C GLY A 466 4.66 26.95 11.94
N GLY A 467 4.03 26.37 12.98
CA GLY A 467 3.87 27.03 14.29
C GLY A 467 2.70 28.02 14.40
N SER A 468 1.76 28.01 13.45
CA SER A 468 0.63 28.96 13.36
C SER A 468 -0.29 29.08 14.60
N SER A 469 -0.11 28.26 15.63
CA SER A 469 -0.85 28.35 16.89
C SER A 469 0.00 28.10 18.13
N GLY A 470 1.33 28.28 18.04
CA GLY A 470 2.27 27.97 19.13
C GLY A 470 3.44 27.09 18.69
N GLU A 471 3.85 26.14 19.52
CA GLU A 471 4.99 25.26 19.22
C GLU A 471 4.76 24.45 17.92
N PRO A 472 5.77 24.40 17.02
CA PRO A 472 5.75 23.54 15.84
C PRO A 472 5.45 22.08 16.20
N LYS A 473 4.47 21.49 15.51
CA LYS A 473 4.08 20.08 15.71
C LYS A 473 4.90 19.20 14.79
N LEU A 474 5.37 18.05 15.31
CA LEU A 474 5.98 17.00 14.50
C LEU A 474 4.92 15.96 14.13
N ALA A 475 4.87 15.59 12.85
CA ALA A 475 3.97 14.58 12.33
C ALA A 475 4.79 13.45 11.68
N GLY A 476 4.53 12.21 12.12
CA GLY A 476 5.17 11.00 11.58
C GLY A 476 4.33 10.33 10.49
N PHE A 477 4.99 9.90 9.43
CA PHE A 477 4.42 9.21 8.28
C PHE A 477 5.21 7.93 8.00
N SER A 478 4.52 6.86 7.64
CA SER A 478 5.19 5.77 6.92
C SER A 478 5.42 6.20 5.48
N TYR A 479 6.45 5.67 4.80
CA TYR A 479 6.60 5.95 3.37
C TYR A 479 5.36 5.56 2.57
N ARG A 480 4.66 4.49 2.99
CA ARG A 480 3.42 4.04 2.37
C ARG A 480 2.31 5.07 2.49
N ASP A 481 1.97 5.49 3.70
CA ASP A 481 0.88 6.45 3.89
C ASP A 481 1.18 7.81 3.26
N TYR A 482 2.43 8.25 3.29
CA TYR A 482 2.88 9.44 2.58
C TYR A 482 2.63 9.32 1.08
N HIS A 483 3.11 8.24 0.44
CA HIS A 483 2.92 8.06 -0.99
C HIS A 483 1.46 7.87 -1.39
N ARG A 484 0.63 7.25 -0.53
CA ARG A 484 -0.82 7.13 -0.78
C ARG A 484 -1.51 8.49 -0.73
N GLN A 485 -1.15 9.35 0.23
CA GLN A 485 -1.66 10.71 0.31
C GLN A 485 -1.19 11.60 -0.85
N MET A 486 0.08 11.50 -1.24
CA MET A 486 0.61 12.23 -2.40
C MET A 486 -0.05 11.76 -3.70
N GLN A 487 -0.50 10.51 -3.77
CA GLN A 487 -1.28 10.00 -4.89
C GLN A 487 -2.66 10.64 -4.99
N ALA A 488 -3.37 10.75 -3.87
CA ALA A 488 -4.65 11.46 -3.81
C ALA A 488 -4.46 12.95 -4.16
N ALA A 489 -3.38 13.57 -3.68
CA ALA A 489 -3.07 14.96 -4.02
C ALA A 489 -2.73 15.16 -5.51
N ALA A 490 -2.05 14.20 -6.16
CA ALA A 490 -1.86 14.19 -7.61
C ALA A 490 -3.18 14.12 -8.38
N ASP A 491 -4.10 13.24 -7.97
CA ASP A 491 -5.45 13.16 -8.54
C ASP A 491 -6.18 14.51 -8.40
N GLY A 492 -6.04 15.15 -7.25
CA GLY A 492 -6.60 16.48 -6.99
C GLY A 492 -5.99 17.58 -7.85
N LEU A 493 -4.68 17.55 -8.10
CA LEU A 493 -4.00 18.56 -8.91
C LEU A 493 -4.33 18.43 -10.40
N LEU A 494 -4.52 17.20 -10.90
CA LEU A 494 -5.13 16.95 -12.22
C LEU A 494 -6.52 17.59 -12.31
N ALA A 495 -7.39 17.33 -11.32
CA ALA A 495 -8.72 17.91 -11.27
C ALA A 495 -8.73 19.45 -11.15
N ALA A 496 -7.69 20.02 -10.53
CA ALA A 496 -7.46 21.45 -10.44
C ALA A 496 -6.99 22.07 -11.77
N GLY A 497 -6.65 21.27 -12.78
CA GLY A 497 -6.35 21.72 -14.15
C GLY A 497 -4.88 21.67 -14.55
N LEU A 498 -4.04 20.96 -13.77
CA LEU A 498 -2.69 20.63 -14.22
C LEU A 498 -2.78 19.57 -15.33
N ASP A 499 -2.14 19.84 -16.45
CA ASP A 499 -2.06 18.95 -17.61
C ASP A 499 -0.62 18.41 -17.75
N PRO A 500 -0.34 17.16 -17.35
CA PRO A 500 1.01 16.61 -17.41
C PRO A 500 1.54 16.42 -18.84
N ALA A 501 0.70 16.53 -19.87
CA ALA A 501 1.15 16.48 -21.27
C ALA A 501 1.67 17.84 -21.77
N GLN A 502 1.23 18.95 -21.18
CA GLN A 502 1.52 20.31 -21.65
C GLN A 502 2.26 21.17 -20.64
N ASP A 503 2.04 20.93 -19.35
CA ASP A 503 2.56 21.78 -18.29
C ASP A 503 4.01 21.44 -17.96
N ARG A 504 4.78 22.50 -17.79
CA ARG A 504 6.18 22.46 -17.36
C ARG A 504 6.25 23.26 -16.07
N VAL A 505 6.38 22.53 -14.98
CA VAL A 505 6.03 23.00 -13.66
C VAL A 505 7.29 23.36 -12.88
N MET A 506 7.42 24.62 -12.47
CA MET A 506 8.45 25.00 -11.52
C MET A 506 7.87 25.02 -10.10
N ASN A 507 8.48 24.23 -9.22
CA ASN A 507 8.10 24.15 -7.82
C ASN A 507 8.94 25.15 -7.02
N LEU A 508 8.29 26.18 -6.51
CA LEU A 508 8.84 27.29 -5.73
C LEU A 508 8.41 27.23 -4.25
N LEU A 509 7.87 26.09 -3.79
CA LEU A 509 7.63 25.88 -2.37
C LEU A 509 8.96 25.74 -1.63
N TYR A 510 8.99 26.20 -0.38
CA TYR A 510 10.19 26.10 0.44
C TYR A 510 10.47 24.66 0.87
N GLY A 511 11.76 24.29 0.82
CA GLY A 511 12.29 23.02 1.29
C GLY A 511 13.20 23.17 2.51
N GLY A 512 13.49 22.06 3.19
CA GLY A 512 14.31 22.05 4.40
C GLY A 512 13.51 22.34 5.67
N ASN A 513 14.19 22.43 6.81
CA ASN A 513 13.56 22.74 8.11
C ASN A 513 12.38 21.83 8.47
N LEU A 514 12.37 20.59 7.97
CA LEU A 514 11.25 19.64 8.11
C LEU A 514 9.91 20.14 7.52
N TYR A 515 9.88 21.19 6.71
CA TYR A 515 8.67 21.62 6.03
C TYR A 515 8.36 20.70 4.85
N GLY A 516 7.11 20.25 4.77
CA GLY A 516 6.70 19.27 3.76
C GLY A 516 6.45 19.83 2.37
N GLY A 517 6.33 21.16 2.19
CA GLY A 517 5.83 21.80 0.95
C GLY A 517 6.58 21.35 -0.31
N MET A 518 7.87 21.65 -0.40
CA MET A 518 8.69 21.30 -1.57
C MET A 518 8.68 19.79 -1.87
N LEU A 519 8.91 18.95 -0.85
CA LEU A 519 9.02 17.49 -1.00
C LEU A 519 7.69 16.84 -1.38
N SER A 520 6.59 17.33 -0.81
CA SER A 520 5.23 16.86 -1.14
C SER A 520 4.90 17.16 -2.58
N PHE A 521 5.12 18.39 -3.04
CA PHE A 521 4.84 18.73 -4.43
C PHE A 521 5.82 18.11 -5.42
N PHE A 522 7.07 17.85 -5.04
CA PHE A 522 7.98 17.03 -5.84
C PHE A 522 7.38 15.64 -6.08
N THR A 523 6.91 14.98 -5.02
CA THR A 523 6.30 13.64 -5.11
C THR A 523 4.97 13.65 -5.87
N ILE A 524 4.15 14.70 -5.71
CA ILE A 524 2.88 14.86 -6.44
C ILE A 524 3.15 15.00 -7.94
N LEU A 525 4.11 15.84 -8.34
CA LEU A 525 4.47 16.05 -9.75
C LEU A 525 5.12 14.80 -10.37
N ASP A 526 5.91 14.05 -9.59
CA ASP A 526 6.46 12.75 -9.99
C ASP A 526 5.36 11.74 -10.31
N LYS A 527 4.34 11.63 -9.45
CA LYS A 527 3.18 10.76 -9.66
C LYS A 527 2.34 11.14 -10.87
N LEU A 528 2.25 12.42 -11.19
CA LEU A 528 1.63 12.91 -12.42
C LEU A 528 2.49 12.65 -13.66
N SER A 529 3.77 12.32 -13.48
CA SER A 529 4.79 12.27 -14.54
C SER A 529 4.86 13.59 -15.31
N ALA A 530 4.66 14.71 -14.61
CA ALA A 530 4.73 16.05 -15.19
C ALA A 530 6.20 16.51 -15.29
N PRO A 531 6.61 17.19 -16.39
CA PRO A 531 7.90 17.86 -16.45
C PRO A 531 8.05 18.88 -15.30
N GLN A 532 8.93 18.58 -14.34
CA GLN A 532 9.10 19.40 -13.14
C GLN A 532 10.50 20.00 -12.99
N TYR A 533 10.56 21.23 -12.48
CA TYR A 533 11.76 22.00 -12.14
C TYR A 533 11.74 22.28 -10.63
N PRO A 534 12.41 21.47 -9.80
CA PRO A 534 12.42 21.62 -8.36
C PRO A 534 13.36 22.76 -7.93
N MET A 535 12.95 24.02 -8.17
CA MET A 535 13.77 25.21 -7.94
C MET A 535 13.81 25.65 -6.46
N GLY A 536 12.68 25.56 -5.76
CA GLY A 536 12.51 26.14 -4.42
C GLY A 536 12.38 27.66 -4.45
N GLY A 537 11.78 28.24 -3.40
CA GLY A 537 11.75 29.69 -3.20
C GLY A 537 13.09 30.21 -2.69
N PRO A 538 13.54 31.43 -3.10
CA PRO A 538 14.79 32.00 -2.64
C PRO A 538 14.68 32.48 -1.19
N VAL A 539 15.80 32.49 -0.46
CA VAL A 539 15.88 32.93 0.94
C VAL A 539 16.25 34.41 1.05
N ASP A 540 16.92 34.95 0.03
CA ASP A 540 17.47 36.30 -0.08
C ASP A 540 16.66 37.21 -1.02
N ASP A 541 15.52 36.72 -1.51
CA ASP A 541 14.64 37.41 -2.46
C ASP A 541 15.30 37.78 -3.80
N ASP A 542 16.41 37.14 -4.15
CA ASP A 542 16.95 37.17 -5.51
C ASP A 542 16.20 36.19 -6.41
N PHE A 543 15.42 36.73 -7.33
CA PHE A 543 14.61 35.94 -8.27
C PHE A 543 15.24 35.87 -9.67
N SER A 544 16.40 36.47 -9.90
CA SER A 544 17.00 36.62 -11.23
C SER A 544 17.27 35.28 -11.92
N GLN A 545 17.84 34.32 -11.18
CA GLN A 545 18.08 32.98 -11.68
C GLN A 545 16.77 32.22 -11.93
N ILE A 546 15.76 32.41 -11.08
CA ILE A 546 14.43 31.78 -11.23
C ILE A 546 13.79 32.26 -12.53
N ALA A 547 13.71 33.58 -12.74
CA ALA A 547 13.17 34.16 -13.96
C ALA A 547 13.97 33.72 -15.20
N HIS A 548 15.30 33.71 -15.13
CA HIS A 548 16.14 33.20 -16.21
C HIS A 548 15.78 31.76 -16.61
N PHE A 549 15.59 30.86 -15.63
CA PHE A 549 15.18 29.48 -15.92
C PHE A 549 13.75 29.38 -16.42
N ILE A 550 12.82 30.19 -15.90
CA ILE A 550 11.44 30.23 -16.39
C ILE A 550 11.44 30.50 -17.90
N VAL A 551 12.16 31.54 -18.34
CA VAL A 551 12.22 31.95 -19.74
C VAL A 551 13.03 30.95 -20.59
N SER A 552 14.27 30.65 -20.19
CA SER A 552 15.21 29.85 -20.99
C SER A 552 14.79 28.39 -21.12
N ARG A 553 14.03 27.87 -20.13
CA ARG A 553 13.43 26.56 -20.25
C ARG A 553 12.10 26.71 -20.96
N GLY A 554 11.25 27.67 -20.63
CA GLY A 554 9.89 27.78 -21.16
C GLY A 554 8.87 27.18 -20.19
N VAL A 555 9.07 27.45 -18.90
CA VAL A 555 8.15 27.06 -17.82
C VAL A 555 6.84 27.82 -18.02
N ASN A 556 5.72 27.11 -17.92
CA ASN A 556 4.39 27.69 -18.12
C ASN A 556 3.48 27.58 -16.88
N THR A 557 3.92 26.83 -15.86
CA THR A 557 3.16 26.56 -14.65
C THR A 557 4.05 26.74 -13.43
N LEU A 558 3.61 27.47 -12.42
CA LEU A 558 4.32 27.62 -11.15
C LEU A 558 3.49 27.05 -10.00
N VAL A 559 4.17 26.40 -9.05
CA VAL A 559 3.59 26.00 -7.76
C VAL A 559 4.34 26.75 -6.67
N GLY A 560 3.65 27.46 -5.78
CA GLY A 560 4.33 28.26 -4.75
C GLY A 560 3.39 28.93 -3.75
N MET A 561 3.97 29.68 -2.82
CA MET A 561 3.20 30.55 -1.93
C MET A 561 2.80 31.82 -2.69
N PRO A 562 1.56 32.32 -2.57
CA PRO A 562 1.11 33.58 -3.17
C PRO A 562 2.09 34.75 -2.98
N GLY A 563 2.58 34.98 -1.76
CA GLY A 563 3.57 36.03 -1.51
C GLY A 563 4.87 35.85 -2.31
N THR A 564 5.44 34.65 -2.33
CA THR A 564 6.66 34.35 -3.10
C THR A 564 6.46 34.54 -4.60
N LEU A 565 5.31 34.08 -5.13
CA LEU A 565 4.99 34.24 -6.54
C LEU A 565 4.80 35.71 -6.90
N GLN A 566 4.08 36.48 -6.08
CA GLN A 566 3.90 37.92 -6.28
C GLN A 566 5.25 38.64 -6.37
N ARG A 567 6.15 38.39 -5.41
CA ARG A 567 7.48 39.00 -5.38
C ARG A 567 8.34 38.65 -6.58
N LEU A 568 8.29 37.40 -7.06
CA LEU A 568 8.94 37.00 -8.30
C LEU A 568 8.49 37.88 -9.48
N PHE A 569 7.18 38.08 -9.65
CA PHE A 569 6.64 38.89 -10.74
C PHE A 569 6.93 40.39 -10.58
N GLU A 570 7.05 40.90 -9.35
CA GLU A 570 7.43 42.29 -9.07
C GLU A 570 8.93 42.53 -9.32
N CYS A 571 9.81 41.69 -8.79
CA CYS A 571 11.26 41.84 -8.92
C CYS A 571 11.72 41.64 -10.38
N GLU A 572 11.11 40.69 -11.10
CA GLU A 572 11.52 40.29 -12.45
C GLU A 572 10.49 40.71 -13.52
N GLU A 573 9.79 41.82 -13.28
CA GLU A 573 8.65 42.27 -14.08
C GLU A 573 8.99 42.34 -15.58
N ALA A 574 10.10 43.00 -15.95
CA ALA A 574 10.45 43.21 -17.35
C ALA A 574 10.68 41.88 -18.10
N ALA A 575 11.39 40.93 -17.47
CA ALA A 575 11.72 39.64 -18.08
C ALA A 575 10.47 38.76 -18.21
N LEU A 576 9.66 38.66 -17.15
CA LEU A 576 8.48 37.80 -17.14
C LEU A 576 7.33 38.36 -17.99
N ARG A 577 7.18 39.68 -18.06
CA ARG A 577 6.19 40.34 -18.92
C ARG A 577 6.55 40.18 -20.40
N ALA A 578 7.84 40.29 -20.75
CA ALA A 578 8.32 40.01 -22.10
C ALA A 578 8.15 38.54 -22.51
N TYR A 579 8.33 37.61 -21.56
CA TYR A 579 8.14 36.19 -21.80
C TYR A 579 6.67 35.81 -21.99
N GLY A 580 5.77 36.26 -21.11
CA GLY A 580 4.32 36.02 -21.21
C GLY A 580 3.89 34.55 -21.28
N GLY A 581 4.79 33.62 -20.95
CA GLY A 581 4.58 32.18 -21.11
C GLY A 581 4.08 31.47 -19.86
N VAL A 582 4.05 32.14 -18.70
CA VAL A 582 3.47 31.59 -17.47
C VAL A 582 1.95 31.73 -17.51
N ARG A 583 1.24 30.60 -17.64
CA ARG A 583 -0.22 30.53 -17.82
C ARG A 583 -0.97 30.10 -16.56
N LYS A 584 -0.34 29.29 -15.72
CA LYS A 584 -0.99 28.66 -14.56
C LYS A 584 -0.19 28.86 -13.28
N LEU A 585 -0.88 29.19 -12.19
CA LEU A 585 -0.33 29.25 -10.84
C LEU A 585 -1.16 28.36 -9.90
N PHE A 586 -0.47 27.48 -9.19
CA PHE A 586 -1.05 26.66 -8.13
C PHE A 586 -0.49 27.13 -6.79
N CYS A 587 -1.36 27.70 -5.97
CA CYS A 587 -0.98 28.38 -4.74
C CYS A 587 -1.20 27.51 -3.51
N GLY A 588 -0.21 27.45 -2.62
CA GLY A 588 -0.30 26.77 -1.33
C GLY A 588 -0.52 27.75 -0.18
N GLY A 589 -1.20 27.29 0.87
CA GLY A 589 -1.18 27.89 2.21
C GLY A 589 -1.88 29.24 2.39
N GLU A 590 -1.98 30.10 1.37
CA GLU A 590 -2.54 31.46 1.42
C GLU A 590 -3.70 31.70 0.45
N HIS A 591 -4.55 32.67 0.80
CA HIS A 591 -5.53 33.22 -0.12
C HIS A 591 -4.85 34.25 -1.00
N ILE A 592 -5.24 34.29 -2.26
CA ILE A 592 -4.80 35.32 -3.19
C ILE A 592 -5.90 36.38 -3.30
N SER A 593 -5.54 37.66 -3.25
CA SER A 593 -6.47 38.77 -3.38
C SER A 593 -6.82 39.05 -4.84
N ASP A 594 -7.94 39.73 -5.08
CA ASP A 594 -8.33 40.15 -6.44
C ASP A 594 -7.30 41.09 -7.07
N GLY A 595 -6.66 41.95 -6.27
CA GLY A 595 -5.57 42.81 -6.73
C GLY A 595 -4.35 42.02 -7.21
N GLN A 596 -3.94 40.99 -6.46
CA GLN A 596 -2.86 40.08 -6.88
C GLN A 596 -3.25 39.34 -8.17
N ARG A 597 -4.49 38.84 -8.27
CA ARG A 597 -4.99 38.19 -9.49
C ARG A 597 -4.92 39.11 -10.70
N GLN A 598 -5.37 40.37 -10.56
CA GLN A 598 -5.35 41.34 -11.65
C GLN A 598 -3.91 41.70 -12.07
N PHE A 599 -3.01 41.86 -11.10
CA PHE A 599 -1.59 42.09 -11.38
C PHE A 599 -0.99 40.94 -12.19
N LEU A 600 -1.17 39.69 -11.72
CA LEU A 600 -0.63 38.49 -12.36
C LEU A 600 -1.22 38.23 -13.74
N ALA A 601 -2.50 38.56 -13.97
CA ALA A 601 -3.13 38.47 -15.28
C ALA A 601 -2.40 39.35 -16.34
N GLY A 602 -1.78 40.45 -15.92
CA GLY A 602 -0.95 41.30 -16.77
C GLY A 602 0.29 40.61 -17.37
N PHE A 603 0.64 39.42 -16.90
CA PHE A 603 1.77 38.60 -17.37
C PHE A 603 1.33 37.39 -18.21
N GLY A 604 0.04 37.29 -18.55
CA GLY A 604 -0.51 36.16 -19.30
C GLY A 604 -0.98 34.99 -18.43
N VAL A 605 -1.02 35.16 -17.10
CA VAL A 605 -1.58 34.15 -16.19
C VAL A 605 -3.08 34.07 -16.36
N GLU A 606 -3.57 32.92 -16.79
CA GLU A 606 -4.99 32.65 -17.08
C GLU A 606 -5.67 31.88 -15.95
N LEU A 607 -4.89 31.10 -15.20
CA LEU A 607 -5.39 30.22 -14.16
C LEU A 607 -4.62 30.42 -12.86
N ILE A 608 -5.33 30.77 -11.79
CA ILE A 608 -4.78 30.77 -10.43
C ILE A 608 -5.74 30.02 -9.51
N ARG A 609 -5.26 28.91 -8.94
CA ARG A 609 -6.05 28.02 -8.07
C ARG A 609 -5.25 27.59 -6.85
N SER A 610 -5.97 27.18 -5.80
CA SER A 610 -5.33 26.47 -4.70
C SER A 610 -4.75 25.16 -5.21
N ALA A 611 -3.48 24.92 -4.88
CA ALA A 611 -2.77 23.70 -5.22
C ALA A 611 -3.35 22.52 -4.44
N MET A 612 -3.62 22.71 -3.15
CA MET A 612 -4.19 21.72 -2.24
C MET A 612 -4.60 22.40 -0.92
N TYR A 613 -5.68 21.93 -0.29
CA TYR A 613 -5.97 22.19 1.11
C TYR A 613 -5.46 21.03 1.97
N GLY A 614 -4.69 21.33 3.00
CA GLY A 614 -4.11 20.30 3.86
C GLY A 614 -3.41 20.87 5.08
N SER A 615 -2.93 19.95 5.92
CA SER A 615 -2.13 20.25 7.10
C SER A 615 -0.97 19.26 7.23
N VAL A 616 0.03 19.61 8.03
CA VAL A 616 1.13 18.68 8.33
C VAL A 616 0.63 17.50 9.17
N ASP A 617 -0.37 17.74 10.02
CA ASP A 617 -0.87 16.76 10.98
C ASP A 617 -1.73 15.66 10.30
N ALA A 618 -2.64 16.08 9.42
CA ALA A 618 -3.62 15.21 8.76
C ALA A 618 -3.34 14.96 7.27
N GLY A 619 -2.33 15.65 6.70
CA GLY A 619 -1.94 15.55 5.30
C GLY A 619 -2.83 16.37 4.35
N PRO A 620 -2.85 16.02 3.04
CA PRO A 620 -3.78 16.57 2.06
C PRO A 620 -5.23 16.20 2.43
N LEU A 621 -6.12 17.19 2.40
CA LEU A 621 -7.51 17.09 2.85
C LEU A 621 -8.51 17.32 1.73
N GLY A 622 -8.24 18.27 0.84
CA GLY A 622 -9.12 18.59 -0.28
C GLY A 622 -8.42 19.32 -1.40
N HIS A 623 -9.02 19.31 -2.58
CA HIS A 623 -8.44 19.91 -3.78
C HIS A 623 -9.43 20.82 -4.49
N ALA A 624 -8.90 21.83 -5.19
CA ALA A 624 -9.70 22.69 -6.06
C ALA A 624 -10.12 21.93 -7.33
N CYS A 625 -11.06 22.51 -8.10
CA CYS A 625 -11.42 21.96 -9.40
C CYS A 625 -11.78 23.06 -10.41
N GLY A 626 -11.99 22.66 -11.66
CA GLY A 626 -12.42 23.49 -12.79
C GLY A 626 -13.60 24.45 -12.53
N HIS A 627 -14.50 24.08 -11.62
CA HIS A 627 -15.81 24.71 -11.41
C HIS A 627 -16.00 25.28 -9.99
N GLY A 628 -15.06 25.02 -9.08
CA GLY A 628 -15.12 25.50 -7.71
C GLY A 628 -14.69 26.95 -7.60
N ARG A 629 -15.26 27.68 -6.64
CA ARG A 629 -14.79 29.01 -6.27
C ARG A 629 -13.61 28.91 -5.30
N ASP A 630 -12.94 30.03 -5.05
CA ASP A 630 -11.90 30.09 -4.02
C ASP A 630 -12.45 29.69 -2.65
N GLY A 631 -11.66 28.91 -1.92
CA GLY A 631 -12.06 28.36 -0.62
C GLY A 631 -13.05 27.18 -0.71
N GLU A 632 -13.47 26.78 -1.92
CA GLU A 632 -14.27 25.56 -2.14
C GLU A 632 -13.38 24.40 -2.57
N PHE A 633 -13.54 23.26 -1.91
CA PHE A 633 -12.71 22.08 -2.14
C PHE A 633 -13.57 20.83 -2.31
N HIS A 634 -13.15 19.95 -3.22
CA HIS A 634 -13.53 18.55 -3.19
C HIS A 634 -12.74 17.83 -2.10
N LEU A 635 -13.41 17.01 -1.30
CA LEU A 635 -12.76 16.13 -0.32
C LEU A 635 -11.94 15.05 -1.04
N LEU A 636 -10.72 14.80 -0.57
CA LEU A 636 -9.91 13.63 -0.96
C LEU A 636 -10.48 12.37 -0.29
N ALA A 637 -11.67 11.97 -0.73
CA ALA A 637 -12.50 10.97 -0.06
C ALA A 637 -11.88 9.56 -0.01
N ASP A 638 -10.86 9.28 -0.84
CA ASP A 638 -10.12 8.02 -0.88
C ASP A 638 -9.13 7.84 0.29
N THR A 639 -8.75 8.96 0.91
CA THR A 639 -7.74 9.03 1.98
C THR A 639 -8.25 9.76 3.22
N GLN A 640 -9.36 10.51 3.12
CA GLN A 640 -9.88 11.35 4.20
C GLN A 640 -11.40 11.20 4.34
N TRP A 641 -11.85 11.28 5.58
CA TRP A 641 -13.23 11.43 5.97
C TRP A 641 -13.39 12.75 6.73
N LEU A 642 -14.46 13.50 6.46
CA LEU A 642 -14.73 14.80 7.06
C LEU A 642 -16.07 14.78 7.80
N GLU A 643 -16.06 15.23 9.04
CA GLU A 643 -17.22 15.61 9.82
C GLU A 643 -17.24 17.14 9.98
N ILE A 644 -18.42 17.75 9.90
CA ILE A 644 -18.61 19.16 10.25
C ILE A 644 -19.40 19.19 11.55
N LEU A 645 -18.76 19.62 12.63
CA LEU A 645 -19.32 19.62 13.98
C LEU A 645 -19.82 21.01 14.36
N GLU A 646 -20.76 21.11 15.30
CA GLU A 646 -21.15 22.39 15.89
C GLU A 646 -19.93 23.13 16.49
N GLN A 647 -19.99 24.45 16.55
CA GLN A 647 -18.85 25.24 17.04
C GLN A 647 -18.62 25.05 18.54
N ASP A 648 -19.72 24.97 19.30
CA ASP A 648 -19.69 24.88 20.76
C ASP A 648 -19.94 23.45 21.29
N SER A 649 -20.04 22.45 20.40
CA SER A 649 -20.26 21.05 20.79
C SER A 649 -19.70 20.05 19.78
N ASP A 650 -19.50 18.79 20.20
CA ASP A 650 -19.00 17.70 19.34
C ASP A 650 -20.12 17.00 18.54
N ARG A 651 -21.31 17.61 18.46
CA ARG A 651 -22.43 17.09 17.67
C ARG A 651 -22.29 17.50 16.20
N PRO A 652 -22.77 16.70 15.24
CA PRO A 652 -22.80 17.10 13.82
C PRO A 652 -23.57 18.41 13.62
N ALA A 653 -23.03 19.31 12.81
CA ALA A 653 -23.69 20.55 12.44
C ALA A 653 -24.91 20.29 11.54
N ALA A 654 -25.90 21.19 11.60
CA ALA A 654 -27.05 21.13 10.69
C ALA A 654 -26.62 21.22 9.22
N PRO A 655 -27.31 20.56 8.28
CA PRO A 655 -26.97 20.63 6.85
C PRO A 655 -26.83 22.08 6.34
N GLY A 656 -25.66 22.38 5.76
CA GLY A 656 -25.33 23.71 5.23
C GLY A 656 -24.89 24.75 6.28
N ALA A 657 -24.98 24.44 7.58
CA ALA A 657 -24.47 25.31 8.64
C ALA A 657 -22.93 25.31 8.69
N VAL A 658 -22.37 26.41 9.19
CA VAL A 658 -20.93 26.54 9.43
C VAL A 658 -20.57 25.89 10.77
N GLY A 659 -19.58 25.02 10.75
CA GLY A 659 -19.11 24.26 11.90
C GLY A 659 -17.60 24.00 11.85
N ARG A 660 -17.07 23.32 12.87
CA ARG A 660 -15.67 22.90 12.96
C ARG A 660 -15.40 21.73 12.03
N LEU A 661 -14.27 21.75 11.33
CA LEU A 661 -13.86 20.67 10.44
C LEU A 661 -13.06 19.63 11.23
N ALA A 662 -13.63 18.44 11.39
CA ALA A 662 -12.98 17.30 12.03
C ALA A 662 -12.64 16.21 11.01
N PHE A 663 -11.37 15.87 10.88
CA PHE A 663 -10.88 14.93 9.86
C PHE A 663 -10.46 13.59 10.44
N THR A 664 -10.75 12.53 9.70
CA THR A 664 -10.22 11.18 9.93
C THR A 664 -9.45 10.73 8.70
N SER A 665 -8.18 10.41 8.86
CA SER A 665 -7.35 9.88 7.77
C SER A 665 -7.56 8.37 7.64
N LEU A 666 -8.07 7.94 6.48
CA LEU A 666 -8.36 6.54 6.13
C LEU A 666 -7.10 5.77 5.66
N ALA A 667 -6.00 6.50 5.52
CA ALA A 667 -4.80 6.04 4.84
C ALA A 667 -3.51 6.32 5.62
N ARG A 668 -3.58 6.63 6.93
CA ARG A 668 -2.44 7.01 7.78
C ARG A 668 -2.10 5.91 8.79
N GLU A 669 -0.83 5.52 8.86
CA GLU A 669 -0.36 4.37 9.64
C GLU A 669 0.75 4.74 10.61
N GLY A 670 1.66 5.64 10.22
CA GLY A 670 2.76 6.08 11.08
C GLY A 670 2.28 6.75 12.37
N GLN A 671 1.16 7.47 12.30
CA GLN A 671 0.50 8.09 13.44
C GLN A 671 -1.00 8.24 13.12
N PRO A 672 -1.91 7.49 13.76
CA PRO A 672 -3.34 7.55 13.44
C PRO A 672 -3.96 8.94 13.68
N VAL A 673 -4.83 9.38 12.77
CA VAL A 673 -5.59 10.64 12.88
C VAL A 673 -7.06 10.31 12.73
N ARG A 674 -7.83 10.47 13.81
CA ARG A 674 -9.26 10.16 13.87
C ARG A 674 -9.99 11.29 14.56
N ARG A 675 -11.08 11.75 13.95
CA ARG A 675 -11.91 12.87 14.42
C ARG A 675 -11.10 14.08 14.88
N TYR A 676 -10.07 14.44 14.12
CA TYR A 676 -9.13 15.49 14.47
C TYR A 676 -9.70 16.88 14.18
N ASP A 677 -9.95 17.67 15.22
CA ASP A 677 -10.33 19.08 15.09
C ASP A 677 -9.13 19.87 14.58
N LEU A 678 -9.22 20.27 13.31
CA LEU A 678 -8.16 20.99 12.63
C LEU A 678 -8.01 22.43 13.15
N GLY A 679 -9.04 22.97 13.81
CA GLY A 679 -9.15 24.37 14.18
C GLY A 679 -9.61 25.27 13.03
N ASP A 680 -10.19 24.70 11.98
CA ASP A 680 -10.75 25.40 10.82
C ASP A 680 -12.29 25.31 10.84
N LEU A 681 -12.97 26.34 10.32
CA LEU A 681 -14.43 26.40 10.17
C LEU A 681 -14.82 26.21 8.71
N GLY A 682 -15.90 25.48 8.46
CA GLY A 682 -16.45 25.35 7.13
C GLY A 682 -17.86 24.77 7.10
N ARG A 683 -18.37 24.56 5.88
CA ARG A 683 -19.71 23.98 5.64
C ARG A 683 -19.71 23.09 4.41
N TRP A 684 -20.66 22.16 4.36
CA TRP A 684 -20.91 21.36 3.16
C TRP A 684 -21.52 22.21 2.05
N LEU A 685 -21.11 21.95 0.81
CA LEU A 685 -21.71 22.53 -0.38
C LEU A 685 -22.73 21.55 -0.97
N PRO A 686 -23.97 21.98 -1.24
CA PRO A 686 -24.99 21.08 -1.76
C PRO A 686 -24.75 20.70 -3.22
N GLY A 687 -25.26 19.53 -3.60
CA GLY A 687 -25.32 19.09 -5.00
C GLY A 687 -23.98 18.68 -5.62
N ARG A 688 -24.07 18.07 -6.81
CA ARG A 688 -22.92 17.64 -7.60
C ARG A 688 -22.23 18.83 -8.25
N CYS A 689 -20.90 18.73 -8.38
CA CYS A 689 -20.11 19.74 -9.06
C CYS A 689 -20.21 19.59 -10.59
N GLY A 690 -20.14 20.71 -11.32
CA GLY A 690 -20.08 20.71 -12.78
C GLY A 690 -18.83 20.02 -13.37
N CYS A 691 -17.81 19.78 -12.54
CA CYS A 691 -16.60 19.06 -12.96
C CYS A 691 -16.81 17.54 -13.18
N GLY A 692 -17.94 16.99 -12.71
CA GLY A 692 -18.26 15.56 -12.85
C GLY A 692 -17.76 14.67 -11.72
N LEU A 693 -16.84 15.14 -10.86
CA LEU A 693 -16.32 14.35 -9.75
C LEU A 693 -17.44 14.03 -8.74
N PRO A 694 -17.52 12.78 -8.24
CA PRO A 694 -18.54 12.38 -7.29
C PRO A 694 -18.25 12.85 -5.86
N SER A 695 -17.00 13.21 -5.54
CA SER A 695 -16.57 13.54 -4.18
C SER A 695 -17.35 14.71 -3.58
N PRO A 696 -17.73 14.63 -2.29
CA PRO A 696 -18.35 15.73 -1.57
C PRO A 696 -17.51 16.99 -1.62
N ARG A 697 -18.18 18.14 -1.55
CA ARG A 697 -17.51 19.46 -1.55
C ARG A 697 -17.79 20.20 -0.27
N PHE A 698 -16.78 20.90 0.25
CA PHE A 698 -16.92 21.77 1.41
C PHE A 698 -16.27 23.13 1.13
N GLN A 699 -16.73 24.14 1.86
CA GLN A 699 -16.17 25.48 1.82
C GLN A 699 -15.48 25.80 3.13
N LEU A 700 -14.25 26.32 3.06
CA LEU A 700 -13.54 26.89 4.18
C LEU A 700 -14.04 28.32 4.43
N THR A 701 -14.47 28.61 5.66
CA THR A 701 -15.04 29.93 6.04
C THR A 701 -14.16 30.70 7.02
N GLY A 702 -13.18 30.06 7.64
CA GLY A 702 -12.26 30.72 8.57
C GLY A 702 -11.56 29.73 9.50
N ARG A 703 -10.97 30.26 10.58
CA ARG A 703 -10.43 29.46 11.70
C ARG A 703 -11.32 29.53 12.92
N HIS A 704 -11.34 28.43 13.67
CA HIS A 704 -11.97 28.32 14.97
C HIS A 704 -10.97 28.79 16.06
N GLY A 705 -11.44 29.58 17.03
CA GLY A 705 -10.59 30.30 17.98
C GLY A 705 -10.04 31.61 17.42
N ALA A 706 -9.72 32.59 18.28
CA ALA A 706 -9.32 33.96 17.94
C ALA A 706 -7.93 34.07 17.26
N LEU A 707 -7.63 33.24 16.26
CA LEU A 707 -6.42 33.29 15.45
C LEU A 707 -6.65 34.20 14.24
N LEU A 708 -5.92 35.30 14.20
CA LEU A 708 -5.85 36.21 13.06
C LEU A 708 -4.76 35.74 12.10
N ARG A 709 -5.11 35.61 10.82
CA ARG A 709 -4.14 35.35 9.76
C ARG A 709 -3.55 36.67 9.23
N ALA A 710 -2.23 36.76 9.13
CA ALA A 710 -1.54 37.90 8.51
C ALA A 710 -0.27 37.43 7.79
N GLY A 711 -0.24 37.60 6.47
CA GLY A 711 0.78 37.02 5.58
C GLY A 711 0.75 35.49 5.58
N THR A 712 1.93 34.89 5.73
CA THR A 712 2.16 33.44 5.79
C THR A 712 1.85 32.83 7.17
N ILE A 713 1.63 33.66 8.20
CA ILE A 713 1.48 33.22 9.60
C ILE A 713 0.06 33.41 10.14
N PHE A 714 -0.22 32.71 11.23
CA PHE A 714 -1.36 33.02 12.08
C PHE A 714 -0.84 33.47 13.43
N VAL A 715 -1.40 34.56 13.93
CA VAL A 715 -1.15 35.11 15.24
C VAL A 715 -2.41 34.97 16.07
N ASN A 716 -2.28 34.74 17.37
CA ASN A 716 -3.40 34.89 18.29
C ASN A 716 -3.29 36.29 18.90
N PRO A 717 -4.10 37.28 18.46
CA PRO A 717 -4.01 38.63 18.98
C PRO A 717 -4.24 38.70 20.48
N GLU A 718 -5.08 37.82 21.03
CA GLU A 718 -5.34 37.74 22.47
C GLU A 718 -4.10 37.24 23.23
N ALA A 719 -3.47 36.15 22.76
CA ALA A 719 -2.26 35.63 23.37
C ALA A 719 -1.05 36.58 23.26
N LEU A 720 -0.99 37.38 22.18
CA LEU A 720 0.05 38.41 22.03
C LEU A 720 -0.25 39.67 22.85
N SER A 721 -1.53 39.97 23.10
CA SER A 721 -1.93 41.15 23.86
C SER A 721 -1.88 40.92 25.38
N ALA A 722 -2.23 39.73 25.87
CA ALA A 722 -2.34 39.45 27.30
C ALA A 722 -1.03 39.72 28.09
N PRO A 723 0.17 39.32 27.63
CA PRO A 723 1.42 39.56 28.35
C PRO A 723 1.84 41.05 28.40
N LEU A 724 1.25 41.89 27.55
CA LEU A 724 1.58 43.32 27.48
C LEU A 724 0.91 44.11 28.60
N GLY A 725 -0.21 43.62 29.15
CA GLY A 725 -0.92 44.26 30.26
C GLY A 725 -1.51 45.64 29.92
N LEU A 726 -1.67 45.95 28.63
CA LEU A 726 -2.16 47.22 28.12
C LEU A 726 -3.38 46.97 27.22
N ALA A 727 -4.26 47.96 27.09
CA ALA A 727 -5.37 47.88 26.15
C ALA A 727 -4.83 48.00 24.72
N LEU A 728 -5.14 47.00 23.88
CA LEU A 728 -4.76 46.96 22.48
C LEU A 728 -5.97 46.73 21.59
N GLN A 729 -5.91 47.24 20.35
CA GLN A 729 -6.84 46.89 19.29
C GLN A 729 -6.07 46.64 17.99
N TRP A 730 -6.31 45.48 17.37
CA TRP A 730 -5.64 45.03 16.16
C TRP A 730 -6.50 45.37 14.94
N LEU A 731 -5.97 46.19 14.05
CA LEU A 731 -6.58 46.54 12.76
C LEU A 731 -5.81 45.82 11.66
N VAL A 732 -6.53 45.15 10.76
CA VAL A 732 -5.91 44.37 9.69
C VAL A 732 -6.47 44.81 8.35
N ASP A 733 -5.59 45.19 7.44
CA ASP A 733 -5.94 45.68 6.11
C ASP A 733 -4.84 45.32 5.09
N HIS A 734 -4.99 45.82 3.86
CA HIS A 734 -3.98 45.70 2.83
C HIS A 734 -3.11 46.97 2.78
N ALA A 735 -1.79 46.80 2.74
CA ALA A 735 -0.85 47.86 2.44
C ALA A 735 -1.04 48.37 0.99
N ALA A 736 -0.53 49.57 0.68
CA ALA A 736 -0.57 50.10 -0.68
C ALA A 736 0.18 49.22 -1.70
N SER A 737 1.12 48.39 -1.23
CA SER A 737 1.83 47.37 -2.01
C SER A 737 1.04 46.07 -2.21
N GLY A 738 -0.18 45.95 -1.68
CA GLY A 738 -1.02 44.75 -1.80
C GLY A 738 -0.74 43.63 -0.78
N GLY A 739 0.33 43.75 0.02
CA GLY A 739 0.61 42.84 1.15
C GLY A 739 -0.31 43.06 2.35
N ASP A 740 -0.37 42.08 3.26
CA ASP A 740 -1.10 42.25 4.53
C ASP A 740 -0.39 43.29 5.41
N ARG A 741 -1.18 44.14 6.09
CA ARG A 741 -0.71 45.08 7.10
C ARG A 741 -1.50 44.93 8.40
N ILE A 742 -0.77 44.91 9.50
CA ILE A 742 -1.33 44.99 10.85
C ILE A 742 -0.99 46.36 11.44
N ARG A 743 -2.03 47.09 11.86
CA ARG A 743 -1.92 48.28 12.70
C ARG A 743 -2.42 47.94 14.10
N VAL A 744 -1.56 48.01 15.10
CA VAL A 744 -1.93 47.80 16.52
C VAL A 744 -2.10 49.16 17.18
N LEU A 745 -3.34 49.51 17.53
CA LEU A 745 -3.62 50.66 18.40
C LEU A 745 -3.27 50.24 19.83
N ALA A 746 -2.43 51.01 20.51
CA ALA A 746 -1.95 50.69 21.84
C ALA A 746 -2.13 51.86 22.82
N ASP A 747 -2.76 51.60 23.96
CA ASP A 747 -2.85 52.58 25.05
C ASP A 747 -1.55 52.56 25.88
N GLY A 748 -0.47 53.03 25.27
CA GLY A 748 0.88 53.01 25.83
C GLY A 748 1.95 53.40 24.80
N ASP A 749 3.22 53.16 25.16
CA ASP A 749 4.36 53.44 24.30
C ASP A 749 4.40 52.47 23.10
N ALA A 750 4.15 53.01 21.90
CA ALA A 750 4.12 52.24 20.66
C ALA A 750 5.45 51.54 20.33
N ALA A 751 6.60 52.15 20.67
CA ALA A 751 7.90 51.56 20.39
C ALA A 751 8.16 50.33 21.28
N GLN A 752 7.78 50.41 22.55
CA GLN A 752 7.89 49.29 23.49
C GLN A 752 6.94 48.15 23.13
N VAL A 753 5.69 48.47 22.79
CA VAL A 753 4.71 47.46 22.35
C VAL A 753 5.19 46.78 21.06
N ARG A 754 5.69 47.54 20.09
CA ARG A 754 6.27 46.98 18.86
C ARG A 754 7.45 46.05 19.16
N ALA A 755 8.38 46.47 20.00
CA ALA A 755 9.55 45.67 20.37
C ALA A 755 9.14 44.35 21.04
N ARG A 756 8.14 44.36 21.94
CA ARG A 756 7.64 43.15 22.60
C ARG A 756 6.86 42.23 21.66
N LEU A 757 6.04 42.78 20.76
CA LEU A 757 5.36 41.97 19.74
C LEU A 757 6.38 41.26 18.83
N LEU A 758 7.47 41.93 18.47
CA LEU A 758 8.58 41.35 17.70
C LEU A 758 9.47 40.39 18.49
N GLN A 759 9.22 40.14 19.78
CA GLN A 759 9.86 39.00 20.48
C GLN A 759 9.22 37.67 20.06
N HIS A 760 8.01 37.68 19.50
CA HIS A 760 7.38 36.49 18.97
C HIS A 760 8.11 36.04 17.69
N PRO A 761 8.80 34.87 17.67
CA PRO A 761 9.74 34.52 16.61
C PRO A 761 9.14 34.58 15.21
N MET A 762 7.96 34.00 15.02
CA MET A 762 7.29 33.98 13.71
C MET A 762 6.83 35.37 13.25
N LEU A 763 6.39 36.22 14.18
CA LEU A 763 5.93 37.57 13.83
C LEU A 763 7.12 38.43 13.43
N ASN A 764 8.25 38.26 14.12
CA ASN A 764 9.50 38.93 13.76
C ASN A 764 10.03 38.49 12.41
N GLU A 765 9.99 37.20 12.12
CA GLU A 765 10.49 36.63 10.86
C GLU A 765 9.74 37.21 9.65
N VAL A 766 8.39 37.21 9.67
CA VAL A 766 7.61 37.77 8.55
C VAL A 766 7.71 39.28 8.42
N VAL A 767 7.84 40.02 9.54
CA VAL A 767 7.99 41.48 9.51
C VAL A 767 9.40 41.86 9.01
N SER A 768 10.43 41.15 9.47
CA SER A 768 11.81 41.40 9.04
C SER A 768 12.05 41.00 7.58
N GLY A 769 11.36 39.96 7.11
CA GLY A 769 11.37 39.54 5.71
C GLY A 769 10.47 40.35 4.78
N GLY A 770 9.82 41.42 5.27
CA GLY A 770 8.97 42.30 4.45
C GLY A 770 7.64 41.67 3.98
N LEU A 771 7.29 40.48 4.47
CA LEU A 771 6.07 39.76 4.11
C LEU A 771 4.82 40.27 4.85
N LEU A 772 5.02 41.06 5.90
CA LEU A 772 3.96 41.65 6.73
C LEU A 772 4.39 43.03 7.23
N GLN A 773 3.59 44.06 6.97
CA GLN A 773 3.83 45.38 7.55
C GLN A 773 3.20 45.47 8.95
N LEU A 774 4.02 45.67 9.98
CA LEU A 774 3.57 45.86 11.36
C LEU A 774 3.81 47.31 11.81
N GLU A 775 2.72 48.03 12.03
CA GLU A 775 2.69 49.37 12.60
C GLU A 775 2.04 49.34 13.99
N VAL A 776 2.63 50.06 14.94
CA VAL A 776 2.02 50.25 16.26
C VAL A 776 1.78 51.74 16.45
N ILE A 777 0.56 52.11 16.82
CA ILE A 777 0.12 53.50 16.92
C ILE A 777 -0.29 53.75 18.38
N ALA A 778 0.36 54.71 19.03
CA ALA A 778 -0.03 55.13 20.37
C ALA A 778 -1.42 55.77 20.30
N THR A 779 -2.40 55.19 20.97
CA THR A 779 -3.80 55.61 20.91
C THR A 779 -4.46 55.32 22.26
N PRO A 780 -4.99 56.33 22.98
CA PRO A 780 -5.72 56.11 24.22
C PRO A 780 -6.88 55.14 24.01
N ALA A 781 -7.16 54.23 24.95
CA ALA A 781 -8.21 53.21 24.78
C ALA A 781 -9.61 53.82 24.54
N SER A 782 -9.83 55.06 24.98
CA SER A 782 -11.05 55.83 24.72
C SER A 782 -11.30 56.11 23.23
N GLN A 783 -10.26 56.07 22.40
CA GLN A 783 -10.29 56.33 20.95
C GLN A 783 -10.29 55.05 20.10
N PHE A 784 -10.34 53.87 20.72
CA PHE A 784 -10.46 52.61 19.99
C PHE A 784 -11.80 52.53 19.25
N GLN A 785 -11.78 51.89 18.08
CA GLN A 785 -12.96 51.73 17.24
C GLN A 785 -13.97 50.82 17.92
N ARG A 786 -15.22 51.28 18.00
CA ARG A 786 -16.34 50.53 18.59
C ARG A 786 -17.21 49.94 17.51
N HIS A 787 -17.78 48.76 17.78
CA HIS A 787 -18.73 48.12 16.87
C HIS A 787 -20.01 48.98 16.75
N PRO A 788 -20.45 49.36 15.54
CA PRO A 788 -21.54 50.33 15.34
C PRO A 788 -22.87 49.94 15.99
N GLN A 789 -23.15 48.64 16.09
CA GLN A 789 -24.41 48.13 16.64
C GLN A 789 -24.34 47.71 18.12
N SER A 790 -23.16 47.34 18.63
CA SER A 790 -23.05 46.76 19.99
C SER A 790 -22.33 47.67 20.99
N GLY A 791 -21.71 48.77 20.52
CA GLY A 791 -20.95 49.70 21.34
C GLY A 791 -19.68 49.11 21.98
N LYS A 792 -19.42 47.80 21.79
CA LYS A 792 -18.24 47.09 22.30
C LYS A 792 -17.00 47.47 21.48
N THR A 793 -15.84 47.46 22.12
CA THR A 793 -14.54 47.62 21.47
C THR A 793 -13.99 46.23 21.16
N PRO A 794 -14.10 45.71 19.92
CA PRO A 794 -13.54 44.41 19.58
C PRO A 794 -12.01 44.48 19.61
N LEU A 795 -11.37 43.39 20.07
CA LEU A 795 -9.92 43.26 20.10
C LEU A 795 -9.31 43.26 18.69
N VAL A 796 -10.04 42.75 17.69
CA VAL A 796 -9.59 42.65 16.30
C VAL A 796 -10.66 43.20 15.36
N LEU A 797 -10.23 44.00 14.39
CA LEU A 797 -11.02 44.48 13.26
C LEU A 797 -10.31 44.09 11.97
N ASP A 798 -10.84 43.08 11.27
CA ASP A 798 -10.33 42.64 9.98
C ASP A 798 -11.07 43.37 8.85
N GLN A 799 -10.45 44.43 8.33
CA GLN A 799 -11.01 45.30 7.30
C GLN A 799 -10.77 44.77 5.88
N ARG A 800 -10.00 43.68 5.71
CA ARG A 800 -9.81 43.02 4.41
C ARG A 800 -11.11 42.41 3.86
N ARG A 801 -12.12 42.22 4.71
CA ARG A 801 -13.40 41.58 4.37
C ARG A 801 -14.49 42.55 3.89
N ASN A 802 -14.28 43.87 4.00
CA ASN A 802 -15.29 44.89 3.70
C ASN A 802 -15.37 45.32 2.22
N THR A 803 -14.99 44.44 1.30
CA THR A 803 -15.23 44.59 -0.14
C THR A 803 -16.46 43.80 -0.57
N GLU A 804 -17.62 44.02 0.07
CA GLU A 804 -18.89 43.74 -0.62
C GLU A 804 -19.08 44.82 -1.70
N PRO A 805 -19.34 44.46 -2.96
CA PRO A 805 -19.92 45.42 -3.89
C PRO A 805 -21.30 45.81 -3.36
N ALA A 806 -21.64 47.09 -3.42
CA ALA A 806 -23.02 47.49 -3.26
C ALA A 806 -23.87 46.84 -4.35
N ARG A 807 -24.71 45.88 -3.91
CA ARG A 807 -25.84 45.18 -4.57
C ARG A 807 -25.56 43.87 -5.28
#